data_AF-A0A6B2TNU6-F1
#
_entry.id   AF-A0A6B2TNU6-F1
#
_cell.length_a   1.000
_cell.length_b   1.000
_cell.length_c   1.000
_cell.angle_alpha   90.00
_cell.angle_beta   90.00
_cell.angle_gamma   90.00
#
_symmetry.space_group_name_H-M   'P 1'
#
loop_
_entity.id
_entity.type
_entity.pdbx_description
1 polymer ?
#
loop_
_entity_poly.entity_id
_entity_poly.type
_entity_poly.pdbx_seq_one_letter_code
_entity_poly.pdbx_strand_id
1 'polypeptide(L)'
;RPVLSNAVRYADPGQGPVADVLDAARRLVPVDPTKELDSGERWLKGTDAMLQVAERVVEAAGFRRDTAHRLVEQTGVAAAECLVDPEDDIGIGSVHFPEPHLVGAGRRTAQRVLASRAAAGMVLRGYDSRRDYWERMHHELDIIDHHGYASYFLTVAQVVDDVRGLGIRVAARGSGAGSLVNHLIGIAHADPVEHGLLMERFLSKRRHVLPDIDIDVESARRLEVYRAIIDRFGPERVATVAMPETYRVRHAIRDVGAALSMDPADIDRIAKAFPHIRARDARSAMKELPELREIAEELGDRDRLWDLVEALDALPRGVAMHPCGVLLSDASLLDRTPVMPTSGEGLPMSQFDKDDVEDLGLLKLDVLGVRMQSAMAHAVAEVERATGERVDLDAVEPGDPATYRLIQSTETLGCFQIESPGQRDLVGRLQPATFHDLVVDISLFRPGPVAADMVRPFIESRHGRAPVRYPHPDLAEPLKETYGVVVFHEQVIQIVDIMTGCGRDEADRVRRGLSDPESQGRIRFWFAQHAAARGYDAETIGRTWGIVEAFGSYGFCKAHAVAFAVPTYQSAWLKAHHPAAFYAGLLTHDPGMYPKRLLLADARRRGVPILPLDVNRSAVAHRIELVSGSEGAPDRWGLRLALSDVHGISEAEAARIADGQPYTSLVDFWERARPSKPVAQRLAQVGALDAFGANRRDLQLHL
;
A
#
# COMPACT_ATOMS: atom_id res chain seq x y z
N ARG A 1 -36.73 33.23 6.40
CA ARG A 1 -36.38 34.03 5.20
C ARG A 1 -36.52 33.11 4.00
N PRO A 2 -37.18 33.51 2.90
CA PRO A 2 -37.22 32.67 1.71
C PRO A 2 -35.83 32.67 1.05
N VAL A 3 -35.43 31.51 0.52
CA VAL A 3 -34.17 31.30 -0.18
C VAL A 3 -34.49 30.65 -1.51
N LEU A 4 -33.86 31.14 -2.58
CA LEU A 4 -33.98 30.58 -3.91
C LEU A 4 -32.80 29.64 -4.20
N SER A 5 -33.09 28.44 -4.70
CA SER A 5 -32.08 27.47 -5.15
C SER A 5 -32.53 26.83 -6.45
N ASN A 6 -31.56 26.49 -7.32
CA ASN A 6 -31.82 25.75 -8.56
C ASN A 6 -31.75 24.21 -8.35
N ALA A 7 -31.53 23.73 -7.12
CA ALA A 7 -31.28 22.31 -6.82
C ALA A 7 -30.25 21.68 -7.78
N VAL A 8 -29.10 22.35 -7.90
CA VAL A 8 -28.05 22.04 -8.88
C VAL A 8 -27.57 20.60 -8.71
N ARG A 9 -27.46 19.88 -9.83
CA ARG A 9 -26.93 18.51 -9.93
C ARG A 9 -25.72 18.38 -10.84
N TYR A 10 -25.53 19.32 -11.76
CA TYR A 10 -24.46 19.30 -12.76
C TYR A 10 -23.93 20.71 -13.01
N ALA A 11 -22.70 20.82 -13.50
CA ALA A 11 -22.07 22.13 -13.72
C ALA A 11 -22.70 22.83 -14.93
N ASP A 12 -22.81 22.11 -16.04
CA ASP A 12 -23.16 22.68 -17.34
C ASP A 12 -24.52 22.18 -17.87
N PRO A 13 -25.24 22.97 -18.69
CA PRO A 13 -26.47 22.52 -19.34
C PRO A 13 -26.21 21.29 -20.23
N GLY A 14 -27.23 20.45 -20.39
CA GLY A 14 -27.17 19.24 -21.23
C GLY A 14 -26.71 17.96 -20.53
N GLN A 15 -26.35 18.02 -19.23
CA GLN A 15 -25.94 16.85 -18.45
C GLN A 15 -27.11 16.06 -17.82
N GLY A 16 -28.36 16.42 -18.10
CA GLY A 16 -29.57 15.72 -17.61
C GLY A 16 -29.55 14.20 -17.87
N PRO A 17 -29.25 13.73 -19.10
CA PRO A 17 -29.17 12.28 -19.38
C PRO A 17 -28.13 11.54 -18.55
N VAL A 18 -27.02 12.20 -18.18
CA VAL A 18 -26.00 11.63 -17.29
C VAL A 18 -26.57 11.49 -15.88
N ALA A 19 -27.30 12.49 -15.41
CA ALA A 19 -27.99 12.44 -14.11
C ALA A 19 -29.04 11.31 -14.05
N ASP A 20 -29.77 11.07 -15.15
CA ASP A 20 -30.72 9.95 -15.25
C ASP A 20 -30.02 8.60 -15.18
N VAL A 21 -28.88 8.43 -15.86
CA VAL A 21 -28.06 7.21 -15.78
C VAL A 21 -27.56 6.97 -14.35
N LEU A 22 -27.08 8.02 -13.68
CA LEU A 22 -26.62 7.92 -12.29
C LEU A 22 -27.78 7.56 -11.33
N ASP A 23 -28.98 8.12 -11.55
CA ASP A 23 -30.16 7.75 -10.76
C ASP A 23 -30.62 6.31 -11.00
N ALA A 24 -30.57 5.85 -12.25
CA ALA A 24 -30.83 4.47 -12.65
C ALA A 24 -29.84 3.51 -11.98
N ALA A 25 -28.54 3.80 -12.06
CA ALA A 25 -27.47 3.03 -11.43
C ALA A 25 -27.65 2.94 -9.92
N ARG A 26 -27.91 4.08 -9.25
CA ARG A 26 -28.15 4.13 -7.80
C ARG A 26 -29.36 3.30 -7.37
N ARG A 27 -30.43 3.30 -8.17
CA ARG A 27 -31.68 2.58 -7.87
C ARG A 27 -31.66 1.11 -8.33
N LEU A 28 -30.63 0.70 -9.06
CA LEU A 28 -30.52 -0.61 -9.71
C LEU A 28 -31.71 -0.93 -10.61
N VAL A 29 -32.20 0.08 -11.34
CA VAL A 29 -33.29 -0.06 -12.32
C VAL A 29 -32.90 0.63 -13.63
N PRO A 30 -33.39 0.18 -14.79
CA PRO A 30 -33.17 0.90 -16.03
C PRO A 30 -33.80 2.30 -16.02
N VAL A 31 -33.33 3.18 -16.91
CA VAL A 31 -33.98 4.45 -17.18
C VAL A 31 -35.35 4.15 -17.78
N ASP A 32 -36.40 4.59 -17.07
CA ASP A 32 -37.79 4.41 -17.49
C ASP A 32 -38.28 5.71 -18.14
N PRO A 33 -38.47 5.74 -19.47
CA PRO A 33 -38.91 6.95 -20.17
C PRO A 33 -40.36 7.35 -19.82
N THR A 34 -41.11 6.49 -19.11
CA THR A 34 -42.46 6.81 -18.64
C THR A 34 -42.49 7.50 -17.29
N LYS A 35 -41.35 7.53 -16.58
CA LYS A 35 -41.17 8.26 -15.32
C LYS A 35 -40.61 9.65 -15.57
N GLU A 36 -40.66 10.47 -14.53
CA GLU A 36 -40.08 11.80 -14.56
C GLU A 36 -38.54 11.69 -14.65
N LEU A 37 -38.00 12.05 -15.81
CA LEU A 37 -36.58 12.21 -16.07
C LEU A 37 -36.10 13.58 -15.58
N ASP A 38 -34.78 13.76 -15.48
CA ASP A 38 -34.20 15.06 -15.17
C ASP A 38 -34.63 16.12 -16.19
N SER A 39 -35.03 17.30 -15.70
CA SER A 39 -35.62 18.34 -16.56
C SER A 39 -34.61 19.03 -17.48
N GLY A 40 -33.30 18.78 -17.32
CA GLY A 40 -32.25 19.49 -18.03
C GLY A 40 -31.94 20.88 -17.48
N GLU A 41 -32.67 21.33 -16.45
CA GLU A 41 -32.57 22.67 -15.87
C GLU A 41 -31.75 22.73 -14.57
N ARG A 42 -31.25 21.60 -14.05
CA ARG A 42 -30.52 21.54 -12.77
C ARG A 42 -29.01 21.79 -12.91
N TRP A 43 -28.60 22.64 -13.84
CA TRP A 43 -27.21 23.07 -14.00
C TRP A 43 -26.87 24.29 -13.12
N LEU A 44 -25.59 24.63 -12.99
CA LEU A 44 -25.15 25.78 -12.19
C LEU A 44 -25.43 27.10 -12.93
N LYS A 45 -26.62 27.66 -12.70
CA LYS A 45 -27.08 28.91 -13.32
C LYS A 45 -26.33 30.13 -12.80
N GLY A 46 -25.93 31.02 -13.72
CA GLY A 46 -25.46 32.37 -13.40
C GLY A 46 -26.59 33.30 -12.90
N THR A 47 -26.22 34.48 -12.42
CA THR A 47 -27.14 35.44 -11.78
C THR A 47 -28.36 35.79 -12.64
N ASP A 48 -28.17 36.10 -13.93
CA ASP A 48 -29.29 36.49 -14.81
C ASP A 48 -30.29 35.35 -15.02
N ALA A 49 -29.80 34.12 -15.20
CA ALA A 49 -30.65 32.95 -15.32
C ALA A 49 -31.39 32.65 -14.01
N MET A 50 -30.73 32.85 -12.85
CA MET A 50 -31.38 32.73 -11.55
C MET A 50 -32.43 33.82 -11.30
N LEU A 51 -32.24 35.04 -11.82
CA LEU A 51 -33.26 36.08 -11.76
C LEU A 51 -34.51 35.69 -12.58
N GLN A 52 -34.34 35.11 -13.76
CA GLN A 52 -35.47 34.60 -14.55
C GLN A 52 -36.22 33.48 -13.82
N VAL A 53 -35.51 32.59 -13.13
CA VAL A 53 -36.12 31.58 -12.26
C VAL A 53 -36.89 32.25 -11.12
N ALA A 54 -36.30 33.25 -10.46
CA ALA A 54 -36.94 34.01 -9.39
C ALA A 54 -38.24 34.67 -9.86
N GLU A 55 -38.24 35.30 -11.04
CA GLU A 55 -39.42 35.92 -11.65
C GLU A 55 -40.54 34.90 -11.85
N ARG A 56 -40.23 33.72 -12.41
CA ARG A 56 -41.21 32.65 -12.61
C ARG A 56 -41.79 32.13 -11.30
N VAL A 57 -40.95 31.92 -10.28
CA VAL A 57 -41.39 31.45 -8.95
C VAL A 57 -42.30 32.47 -8.29
N VAL A 58 -41.93 33.75 -8.34
CA VAL A 58 -42.68 34.87 -7.76
C VAL A 58 -44.01 35.09 -8.48
N GLU A 59 -44.02 35.02 -9.82
CA GLU A 59 -45.23 35.11 -10.64
C GLU A 59 -46.18 33.94 -10.35
N ALA A 60 -45.66 32.70 -10.32
CA ALA A 60 -46.45 31.52 -9.99
C ALA A 60 -47.05 31.58 -8.56
N ALA A 61 -46.37 32.26 -7.64
CA ALA A 61 -46.85 32.51 -6.28
C ALA A 61 -47.77 33.74 -6.15
N GLY A 62 -48.10 34.43 -7.26
CA GLY A 62 -49.04 35.57 -7.29
C GLY A 62 -48.45 36.91 -6.85
N PHE A 63 -47.12 37.04 -6.78
CA PHE A 63 -46.43 38.28 -6.39
C PHE A 63 -46.02 39.11 -7.62
N ARG A 64 -45.69 40.40 -7.38
CA ARG A 64 -45.17 41.29 -8.44
C ARG A 64 -43.72 40.93 -8.77
N ARG A 65 -43.35 41.07 -10.05
CA ARG A 65 -42.00 40.80 -10.60
C ARG A 65 -40.86 41.43 -9.80
N ASP A 66 -41.03 42.65 -9.29
CA ASP A 66 -40.02 43.33 -8.44
C ASP A 66 -39.66 42.54 -7.16
N THR A 67 -40.54 41.64 -6.72
CA THR A 67 -40.28 40.75 -5.57
C THR A 67 -39.22 39.70 -5.87
N ALA A 68 -38.96 39.39 -7.16
CA ALA A 68 -37.88 38.50 -7.57
C ALA A 68 -36.50 39.03 -7.17
N HIS A 69 -36.26 40.34 -7.33
CA HIS A 69 -35.01 40.98 -6.89
C HIS A 69 -34.81 40.84 -5.38
N ARG A 70 -35.87 41.06 -4.59
CA ARG A 70 -35.82 40.87 -3.13
C ARG A 70 -35.54 39.42 -2.73
N LEU A 71 -36.07 38.44 -3.47
CA LEU A 71 -35.81 37.03 -3.22
C LEU A 71 -34.34 36.66 -3.50
N VAL A 72 -33.76 37.18 -4.58
CA VAL A 72 -32.33 36.99 -4.89
C VAL A 72 -31.46 37.71 -3.84
N GLU A 73 -31.80 38.94 -3.47
CA GLU A 73 -31.11 39.68 -2.41
C GLU A 73 -31.14 38.93 -1.07
N GLN A 74 -32.31 38.42 -0.66
CA GLN A 74 -32.45 37.64 0.58
C GLN A 74 -31.64 36.34 0.55
N THR A 75 -31.50 35.73 -0.62
CA THR A 75 -30.62 34.57 -0.83
C THR A 75 -29.15 34.96 -0.63
N GLY A 76 -28.73 36.11 -1.18
CA GLY A 76 -27.38 36.65 -0.98
C GLY A 76 -27.09 37.02 0.48
N VAL A 77 -28.04 37.64 1.18
CA VAL A 77 -27.92 37.94 2.62
C VAL A 77 -27.80 36.66 3.44
N ALA A 78 -28.61 35.64 3.14
CA ALA A 78 -28.51 34.35 3.84
C ALA A 78 -27.14 33.70 3.60
N ALA A 79 -26.59 33.74 2.38
CA ALA A 79 -25.26 33.24 2.09
C ALA A 79 -24.16 34.01 2.85
N ALA A 80 -24.28 35.34 2.95
CA ALA A 80 -23.33 36.18 3.68
C ALA A 80 -23.33 35.97 5.21
N GLU A 81 -24.41 35.40 5.77
CA GLU A 81 -24.48 35.02 7.18
C GLU A 81 -23.85 33.64 7.45
N CYS A 82 -23.64 32.82 6.41
CA CYS A 82 -23.06 31.48 6.50
C CYS A 82 -21.54 31.50 6.21
N LEU A 83 -20.80 32.34 6.92
CA LEU A 83 -19.34 32.38 6.83
C LEU A 83 -18.75 31.30 7.73
N VAL A 84 -17.84 30.51 7.17
CA VAL A 84 -17.03 29.52 7.89
C VAL A 84 -15.58 29.90 7.67
N ASP A 85 -14.84 30.08 8.76
CA ASP A 85 -13.40 30.30 8.72
C ASP A 85 -12.68 28.95 8.64
N PRO A 86 -11.91 28.67 7.57
CA PRO A 86 -11.25 27.39 7.42
C PRO A 86 -10.27 27.05 8.56
N GLU A 87 -9.60 28.03 9.14
CA GLU A 87 -8.61 27.79 10.20
C GLU A 87 -9.31 27.66 11.56
N ASP A 88 -10.17 28.62 11.92
CA ASP A 88 -10.79 28.67 13.24
C ASP A 88 -11.93 27.66 13.40
N ASP A 89 -12.74 27.45 12.37
CA ASP A 89 -13.94 26.57 12.45
C ASP A 89 -13.64 25.12 12.04
N ILE A 90 -12.72 24.90 11.08
CA ILE A 90 -12.42 23.56 10.52
C ILE A 90 -11.02 23.06 10.95
N GLY A 91 -10.13 23.95 11.40
CA GLY A 91 -8.79 23.58 11.85
C GLY A 91 -7.81 23.33 10.69
N ILE A 92 -8.05 23.84 9.49
CA ILE A 92 -7.15 23.65 8.35
C ILE A 92 -5.75 24.18 8.70
N GLY A 93 -4.72 23.36 8.45
CA GLY A 93 -3.31 23.70 8.73
C GLY A 93 -2.87 23.51 10.19
N SER A 94 -3.76 23.11 11.10
CA SER A 94 -3.42 22.76 12.48
C SER A 94 -3.17 21.26 12.65
N VAL A 95 -2.18 20.89 13.46
CA VAL A 95 -1.83 19.48 13.70
C VAL A 95 -2.26 19.08 15.09
N HIS A 96 -3.02 17.99 15.18
CA HIS A 96 -3.56 17.46 16.42
C HIS A 96 -3.07 16.03 16.64
N PHE A 97 -2.56 15.77 17.85
CA PHE A 97 -2.06 14.46 18.25
C PHE A 97 -2.88 13.89 19.40
N PRO A 98 -2.97 12.56 19.53
CA PRO A 98 -3.53 11.95 20.72
C PRO A 98 -2.90 12.50 22.00
N GLU A 99 -3.72 12.64 23.04
CA GLU A 99 -3.33 13.27 24.28
C GLU A 99 -2.18 12.47 24.95
N PRO A 100 -1.14 13.13 25.47
CA PRO A 100 0.05 12.46 25.99
C PRO A 100 -0.21 11.35 27.03
N HIS A 101 -1.30 11.44 27.80
CA HIS A 101 -1.64 10.44 28.81
C HIS A 101 -2.00 9.07 28.21
N LEU A 102 -2.50 9.00 26.96
CA LEU A 102 -2.83 7.75 26.25
C LEU A 102 -1.59 6.93 25.88
N VAL A 103 -0.44 7.61 25.80
CA VAL A 103 0.87 7.04 25.41
C VAL A 103 1.86 7.06 26.56
N GLY A 104 1.37 7.03 27.81
CA GLY A 104 2.20 6.92 29.01
C GLY A 104 2.92 8.23 29.41
N ALA A 105 2.58 9.35 28.80
CA ALA A 105 3.13 10.68 29.09
C ALA A 105 2.15 11.60 29.84
N GLY A 106 1.38 11.05 30.79
CA GLY A 106 0.42 11.84 31.58
C GLY A 106 1.03 12.62 32.76
N ARG A 107 2.23 12.24 33.23
CA ARG A 107 2.90 12.85 34.41
C ARG A 107 4.13 13.68 34.07
N ARG A 108 4.60 13.60 32.83
CA ARG A 108 5.81 14.26 32.30
C ARG A 108 5.49 14.70 30.88
N THR A 109 6.24 15.66 30.35
CA THR A 109 6.10 16.05 28.94
C THR A 109 6.41 14.86 28.02
N ALA A 110 5.73 14.79 26.87
CA ALA A 110 5.96 13.75 25.86
C ALA A 110 7.44 13.67 25.45
N GLN A 111 8.10 14.82 25.26
CA GLN A 111 9.52 14.89 24.92
C GLN A 111 10.41 14.20 25.97
N ARG A 112 10.13 14.39 27.26
CA ARG A 112 10.92 13.75 28.33
C ARG A 112 10.71 12.24 28.38
N VAL A 113 9.49 11.79 28.11
CA VAL A 113 9.18 10.35 28.03
C VAL A 113 9.87 9.72 26.82
N LEU A 114 9.81 10.36 25.66
CA LEU A 114 10.49 9.93 24.43
C LEU A 114 11.99 9.81 24.65
N ALA A 115 12.64 10.86 25.20
CA ALA A 115 14.07 10.82 25.52
C ALA A 115 14.43 9.71 26.51
N SER A 116 13.58 9.45 27.52
CA SER A 116 13.80 8.36 28.48
C SER A 116 13.69 6.98 27.81
N ARG A 117 12.71 6.78 26.92
CA ARG A 117 12.56 5.53 26.14
C ARG A 117 13.74 5.33 25.20
N ALA A 118 14.18 6.37 24.48
CA ALA A 118 15.32 6.30 23.58
C ALA A 118 16.63 5.94 24.33
N ALA A 119 16.87 6.58 25.49
CA ALA A 119 18.02 6.26 26.34
C ALA A 119 17.96 4.82 26.90
N ALA A 120 16.77 4.32 27.25
CA ALA A 120 16.63 2.92 27.63
C ALA A 120 16.92 1.97 26.45
N GLY A 121 16.46 2.34 25.24
CA GLY A 121 16.76 1.63 23.99
C GLY A 121 18.27 1.52 23.72
N MET A 122 19.05 2.57 24.04
CA MET A 122 20.51 2.53 23.91
C MET A 122 21.12 1.41 24.76
N VAL A 123 20.64 1.23 25.99
CA VAL A 123 21.12 0.19 26.90
C VAL A 123 20.64 -1.19 26.44
N LEU A 124 19.36 -1.34 26.09
CA LEU A 124 18.77 -2.62 25.68
C LEU A 124 19.43 -3.20 24.43
N ARG A 125 19.94 -2.34 23.53
CA ARG A 125 20.62 -2.74 22.30
C ARG A 125 22.15 -2.79 22.43
N GLY A 126 22.71 -2.47 23.61
CA GLY A 126 24.16 -2.47 23.84
C GLY A 126 24.93 -1.31 23.19
N TYR A 127 24.25 -0.19 22.91
CA TYR A 127 24.83 1.02 22.31
C TYR A 127 25.26 2.07 23.35
N ASP A 128 25.10 1.78 24.64
CA ASP A 128 25.36 2.71 25.74
C ASP A 128 26.82 3.23 25.77
N SER A 129 27.78 2.44 25.25
CA SER A 129 29.18 2.84 25.11
C SER A 129 29.52 3.61 23.82
N ARG A 130 28.57 3.75 22.88
CA ARG A 130 28.77 4.32 21.53
C ARG A 130 28.48 5.82 21.50
N ARG A 131 29.53 6.63 21.57
CA ARG A 131 29.41 8.11 21.60
C ARG A 131 28.72 8.69 20.36
N ASP A 132 29.04 8.17 19.19
CA ASP A 132 28.44 8.54 17.90
C ASP A 132 26.92 8.36 17.91
N TYR A 133 26.42 7.28 18.53
CA TYR A 133 24.99 7.01 18.66
C TYR A 133 24.32 7.98 19.64
N TRP A 134 24.96 8.29 20.76
CA TRP A 134 24.44 9.30 21.69
C TRP A 134 24.33 10.68 21.03
N GLU A 135 25.35 11.10 20.28
CA GLU A 135 25.33 12.38 19.56
C GLU A 135 24.19 12.41 18.52
N ARG A 136 24.03 11.32 17.75
CA ARG A 136 22.92 11.17 16.79
C ARG A 136 21.56 11.21 17.49
N MET A 137 21.37 10.46 18.58
CA MET A 137 20.11 10.40 19.30
C MET A 137 19.70 11.78 19.84
N HIS A 138 20.61 12.51 20.49
CA HIS A 138 20.32 13.86 20.99
C HIS A 138 19.98 14.82 19.85
N HIS A 139 20.71 14.77 18.75
CA HIS A 139 20.42 15.59 17.58
C HIS A 139 19.01 15.33 17.01
N GLU A 140 18.61 14.05 16.90
CA GLU A 140 17.27 13.70 16.45
C GLU A 140 16.18 14.15 17.46
N LEU A 141 16.41 13.97 18.76
CA LEU A 141 15.49 14.43 19.80
C LEU A 141 15.29 15.95 19.77
N ASP A 142 16.33 16.73 19.50
CA ASP A 142 16.25 18.19 19.35
C ASP A 142 15.42 18.60 18.12
N ILE A 143 15.49 17.84 17.02
CA ILE A 143 14.65 18.07 15.84
C ILE A 143 13.19 17.74 16.15
N ILE A 144 12.94 16.65 16.87
CA ILE A 144 11.59 16.23 17.26
C ILE A 144 10.95 17.25 18.21
N ASP A 145 11.73 17.77 19.17
CA ASP A 145 11.27 18.80 20.11
C ASP A 145 10.94 20.12 19.39
N HIS A 146 11.79 20.52 18.43
CA HIS A 146 11.58 21.72 17.63
C HIS A 146 10.21 21.77 16.95
N HIS A 147 9.72 20.61 16.49
CA HIS A 147 8.41 20.49 15.84
C HIS A 147 7.27 20.12 16.80
N GLY A 148 7.57 19.79 18.06
CA GLY A 148 6.57 19.31 19.02
C GLY A 148 6.03 17.90 18.72
N TYR A 149 6.77 17.08 17.98
CA TYR A 149 6.30 15.77 17.50
C TYR A 149 6.52 14.61 18.47
N ALA A 150 6.93 14.88 19.71
CA ALA A 150 7.19 13.81 20.69
C ALA A 150 5.98 12.90 20.94
N SER A 151 4.77 13.47 21.01
CA SER A 151 3.54 12.69 21.18
C SER A 151 3.29 11.77 20.00
N TYR A 152 3.56 12.23 18.77
CA TYR A 152 3.44 11.42 17.56
C TYR A 152 4.33 10.17 17.61
N PHE A 153 5.62 10.34 17.92
CA PHE A 153 6.55 9.20 18.01
C PHE A 153 6.11 8.20 19.09
N LEU A 154 5.61 8.68 20.23
CA LEU A 154 5.08 7.82 21.29
C LEU A 154 3.79 7.11 20.88
N THR A 155 2.91 7.77 20.12
CA THR A 155 1.70 7.16 19.56
C THR A 155 2.06 6.02 18.62
N VAL A 156 2.97 6.24 17.66
CA VAL A 156 3.39 5.19 16.72
C VAL A 156 4.09 4.05 17.46
N ALA A 157 4.98 4.36 18.40
CA ALA A 157 5.63 3.34 19.23
C ALA A 157 4.61 2.51 20.01
N GLN A 158 3.57 3.16 20.55
CA GLN A 158 2.52 2.46 21.27
C GLN A 158 1.69 1.53 20.37
N VAL A 159 1.35 1.98 19.15
CA VAL A 159 0.68 1.12 18.16
C VAL A 159 1.56 -0.09 17.84
N VAL A 160 2.85 0.11 17.59
CA VAL A 160 3.79 -0.98 17.31
C VAL A 160 3.90 -1.95 18.51
N ASP A 161 3.98 -1.43 19.74
CA ASP A 161 4.00 -2.22 20.97
C ASP A 161 2.72 -3.07 21.12
N ASP A 162 1.55 -2.48 20.87
CA ASP A 162 0.25 -3.15 20.96
C ASP A 162 0.10 -4.25 19.88
N VAL A 163 0.54 -3.99 18.64
CA VAL A 163 0.54 -4.96 17.54
C VAL A 163 1.46 -6.16 17.86
N ARG A 164 2.65 -5.91 18.41
CA ARG A 164 3.53 -6.99 18.90
C ARG A 164 2.89 -7.78 20.04
N GLY A 165 2.17 -7.11 20.94
CA GLY A 165 1.43 -7.75 22.03
C GLY A 165 0.36 -8.74 21.55
N LEU A 166 -0.21 -8.53 20.35
CA LEU A 166 -1.14 -9.45 19.68
C LEU A 166 -0.45 -10.63 18.97
N GLY A 167 0.88 -10.71 19.03
CA GLY A 167 1.68 -11.67 18.29
C GLY A 167 1.61 -11.47 16.78
N ILE A 168 1.36 -10.22 16.31
CA ILE A 168 1.32 -9.88 14.89
C ILE A 168 2.69 -9.31 14.50
N ARG A 169 3.26 -9.79 13.39
CA ARG A 169 4.49 -9.23 12.81
C ARG A 169 4.27 -7.77 12.42
N VAL A 170 5.19 -6.90 12.81
CA VAL A 170 5.18 -5.48 12.48
C VAL A 170 6.58 -4.98 12.15
N ALA A 171 6.69 -4.24 11.05
CA ALA A 171 7.94 -3.63 10.61
C ALA A 171 7.69 -2.21 10.09
N ALA A 172 8.42 -1.22 10.59
CA ALA A 172 8.38 0.12 10.01
C ALA A 172 9.16 0.17 8.69
N ARG A 173 8.72 1.03 7.77
CA ARG A 173 9.39 1.24 6.48
C ARG A 173 9.45 2.72 6.12
N GLY A 174 9.97 3.00 4.92
CA GLY A 174 10.00 4.36 4.37
C GLY A 174 11.17 5.15 4.93
N SER A 175 11.06 6.48 4.90
CA SER A 175 12.10 7.33 5.48
C SER A 175 12.18 7.21 7.00
N GLY A 176 11.11 6.78 7.69
CA GLY A 176 11.10 6.59 9.14
C GLY A 176 12.18 5.63 9.66
N ALA A 177 12.64 4.69 8.81
CA ALA A 177 13.78 3.81 9.13
C ALA A 177 15.13 4.55 9.22
N GLY A 178 15.21 5.81 8.77
CA GLY A 178 16.42 6.65 8.88
C GLY A 178 16.60 7.33 10.25
N SER A 179 15.64 7.18 11.18
CA SER A 179 15.73 7.74 12.53
C SER A 179 16.25 6.73 13.54
N LEU A 180 17.34 7.08 14.22
CA LEU A 180 17.87 6.32 15.35
C LEU A 180 16.86 6.31 16.50
N VAL A 181 16.13 7.39 16.75
CA VAL A 181 15.06 7.41 17.78
C VAL A 181 14.00 6.36 17.48
N ASN A 182 13.52 6.23 16.23
CA ASN A 182 12.58 5.19 15.83
C ASN A 182 13.15 3.78 16.06
N HIS A 183 14.44 3.57 15.78
CA HIS A 183 15.10 2.29 16.04
C HIS A 183 15.17 1.97 17.54
N LEU A 184 15.57 2.95 18.37
CA LEU A 184 15.75 2.78 19.81
C LEU A 184 14.44 2.52 20.55
N ILE A 185 13.34 3.17 20.13
CA ILE A 185 12.02 2.94 20.73
C ILE A 185 11.25 1.77 20.10
N GLY A 186 11.91 1.02 19.20
CA GLY A 186 11.39 -0.22 18.65
C GLY A 186 10.40 -0.04 17.50
N ILE A 187 10.27 1.13 16.89
CA ILE A 187 9.46 1.31 15.68
C ILE A 187 10.17 0.68 14.47
N ALA A 188 11.43 1.04 14.24
CA ALA A 188 12.23 0.54 13.13
C ALA A 188 13.18 -0.59 13.61
N HIS A 189 13.34 -1.62 12.79
CA HIS A 189 14.23 -2.75 13.10
C HIS A 189 15.67 -2.49 12.69
N ALA A 190 15.89 -1.98 11.47
CA ALA A 190 17.23 -1.72 10.94
C ALA A 190 17.94 -0.59 11.69
N ASP A 191 19.26 -0.71 11.87
CA ASP A 191 20.11 0.31 12.48
C ASP A 191 20.47 1.40 11.45
N PRO A 192 19.98 2.65 11.63
CA PRO A 192 20.22 3.70 10.66
C PRO A 192 21.66 4.21 10.66
N VAL A 193 22.39 4.10 11.76
CA VAL A 193 23.79 4.56 11.83
C VAL A 193 24.69 3.57 11.11
N GLU A 194 24.50 2.27 11.34
CA GLU A 194 25.25 1.22 10.66
C GLU A 194 25.05 1.24 9.13
N HIS A 195 23.81 1.47 8.68
CA HIS A 195 23.49 1.53 7.25
C HIS A 195 23.69 2.93 6.62
N GLY A 196 24.21 3.91 7.36
CA GLY A 196 24.47 5.26 6.86
C GLY A 196 23.20 6.01 6.41
N LEU A 197 22.07 5.78 7.08
CA LEU A 197 20.79 6.40 6.80
C LEU A 197 20.70 7.81 7.41
N LEU A 198 20.04 8.71 6.69
CA LEU A 198 19.98 10.14 7.05
C LEU A 198 18.67 10.48 7.76
N MET A 199 18.78 11.15 8.91
CA MET A 199 17.63 11.69 9.64
C MET A 199 16.95 12.76 8.80
N GLU A 200 17.72 13.62 8.14
CA GLU A 200 17.21 14.77 7.38
C GLU A 200 16.33 14.34 6.21
N ARG A 201 16.48 13.10 5.73
CA ARG A 201 15.59 12.50 4.74
C ARG A 201 14.22 12.16 5.32
N PHE A 202 14.14 11.87 6.62
CA PHE A 202 12.91 11.65 7.36
C PHE A 202 12.34 12.96 7.89
N LEU A 203 13.08 13.67 8.73
CA LEU A 203 12.66 14.88 9.42
C LEU A 203 13.84 15.83 9.60
N SER A 204 13.62 17.12 9.34
CA SER A 204 14.61 18.19 9.55
C SER A 204 13.91 19.45 10.04
N LYS A 205 14.63 20.40 10.65
CA LYS A 205 14.04 21.65 11.16
C LYS A 205 13.42 22.53 10.07
N ARG A 206 13.88 22.40 8.81
CA ARG A 206 13.35 23.15 7.65
C ARG A 206 12.12 22.50 7.01
N ARG A 207 11.73 21.29 7.44
CA ARG A 207 10.59 20.55 6.92
C ARG A 207 9.41 20.73 7.86
N HIS A 208 8.41 21.50 7.42
CA HIS A 208 7.15 21.73 8.15
C HIS A 208 6.03 20.73 7.77
N VAL A 209 6.37 19.65 7.06
CA VAL A 209 5.40 18.60 6.69
C VAL A 209 5.45 17.50 7.75
N LEU A 210 4.27 17.02 8.14
CA LEU A 210 4.12 15.88 9.04
C LEU A 210 5.02 14.70 8.60
N PRO A 211 5.80 14.11 9.52
CA PRO A 211 6.54 12.89 9.24
C PRO A 211 5.55 11.73 9.05
N ASP A 212 5.75 10.95 7.98
CA ASP A 212 4.98 9.72 7.73
C ASP A 212 5.83 8.51 8.16
N ILE A 213 5.29 7.68 9.05
CA ILE A 213 5.88 6.42 9.50
C ILE A 213 4.91 5.31 9.08
N ASP A 214 5.21 4.68 7.96
CA ASP A 214 4.50 3.50 7.50
C ASP A 214 4.87 2.28 8.35
N ILE A 215 3.87 1.48 8.73
CA ILE A 215 4.06 0.18 9.36
C ILE A 215 3.45 -0.94 8.50
N ASP A 216 4.25 -1.95 8.20
CA ASP A 216 3.81 -3.17 7.54
C ASP A 216 3.41 -4.20 8.60
N VAL A 217 2.21 -4.77 8.47
CA VAL A 217 1.65 -5.82 9.33
C VAL A 217 1.18 -7.02 8.50
N GLU A 218 0.81 -8.12 9.17
CA GLU A 218 0.20 -9.27 8.52
C GLU A 218 -1.13 -8.89 7.86
N SER A 219 -1.23 -9.04 6.53
CA SER A 219 -2.46 -8.73 5.78
C SER A 219 -3.69 -9.48 6.29
N ALA A 220 -3.52 -10.73 6.74
CA ALA A 220 -4.62 -11.57 7.21
C ALA A 220 -5.18 -11.11 8.56
N ARG A 221 -4.36 -10.40 9.35
CA ARG A 221 -4.69 -9.91 10.70
C ARG A 221 -4.76 -8.39 10.80
N ARG A 222 -4.70 -7.67 9.67
CA ARG A 222 -4.73 -6.20 9.63
C ARG A 222 -5.95 -5.59 10.33
N LEU A 223 -7.13 -6.21 10.18
CA LEU A 223 -8.34 -5.70 10.83
C LEU A 223 -8.30 -5.85 12.36
N GLU A 224 -7.58 -6.84 12.89
CA GLU A 224 -7.32 -6.93 14.33
C GLU A 224 -6.49 -5.75 14.80
N VAL A 225 -5.48 -5.33 14.01
CA VAL A 225 -4.66 -4.15 14.29
C VAL A 225 -5.52 -2.89 14.30
N TYR A 226 -6.42 -2.70 13.32
CA TYR A 226 -7.29 -1.52 13.27
C TYR A 226 -8.19 -1.44 14.50
N ARG A 227 -8.79 -2.57 14.89
CA ARG A 227 -9.61 -2.64 16.11
C ARG A 227 -8.80 -2.35 17.36
N ALA A 228 -7.59 -2.89 17.47
CA ALA A 228 -6.70 -2.61 18.60
C ALA A 228 -6.33 -1.12 18.70
N ILE A 229 -6.11 -0.43 17.58
CA ILE A 229 -5.87 1.02 17.55
C ILE A 229 -7.13 1.76 18.03
N ILE A 230 -8.31 1.42 17.51
CA ILE A 230 -9.57 2.04 17.93
C ILE A 230 -9.84 1.81 19.43
N ASP A 231 -9.66 0.59 19.90
CA ASP A 231 -9.83 0.23 21.32
C ASP A 231 -8.84 0.99 22.21
N ARG A 232 -7.62 1.25 21.70
CA ARG A 232 -6.56 1.95 22.44
C ARG A 232 -6.84 3.43 22.62
N PHE A 233 -7.24 4.12 21.56
CA PHE A 233 -7.35 5.59 21.55
C PHE A 233 -8.80 6.10 21.63
N GLY A 234 -9.77 5.24 21.39
CA GLY A 234 -11.20 5.56 21.38
C GLY A 234 -11.73 5.92 19.99
N PRO A 235 -12.98 5.58 19.66
CA PRO A 235 -13.60 5.89 18.36
C PRO A 235 -13.77 7.38 18.08
N GLU A 236 -13.66 8.23 19.11
CA GLU A 236 -13.66 9.70 18.99
C GLU A 236 -12.31 10.27 18.53
N ARG A 237 -11.25 9.46 18.50
CA ARG A 237 -9.88 9.85 18.12
C ARG A 237 -9.34 9.12 16.90
N VAL A 238 -10.06 8.09 16.45
CA VAL A 238 -9.61 7.17 15.41
C VAL A 238 -10.69 7.00 14.35
N ALA A 239 -10.29 7.17 13.09
CA ALA A 239 -11.11 6.83 11.95
C ALA A 239 -10.23 6.25 10.85
N THR A 240 -10.77 5.37 10.02
CA THR A 240 -10.13 4.96 8.77
C THR A 240 -10.32 6.05 7.70
N VAL A 241 -9.48 6.08 6.66
CA VAL A 241 -9.55 7.09 5.60
C VAL A 241 -10.45 6.60 4.45
N ALA A 242 -11.22 7.48 3.81
CA ALA A 242 -11.97 7.11 2.61
C ALA A 242 -11.06 6.95 1.38
N MET A 243 -11.50 6.12 0.45
CA MET A 243 -10.95 6.00 -0.89
C MET A 243 -12.12 6.12 -1.87
N PRO A 244 -12.38 7.32 -2.41
CA PRO A 244 -13.40 7.53 -3.42
C PRO A 244 -13.09 6.68 -4.66
N GLU A 245 -14.05 5.86 -5.08
CA GLU A 245 -13.96 5.11 -6.31
C GLU A 245 -14.58 5.94 -7.44
N THR A 246 -13.76 6.32 -8.41
CA THR A 246 -14.24 7.03 -9.59
C THR A 246 -14.59 6.07 -10.72
N TYR A 247 -15.54 6.45 -11.57
CA TYR A 247 -15.82 5.73 -12.81
C TYR A 247 -14.58 5.62 -13.72
N ARG A 248 -14.34 4.38 -14.16
CA ARG A 248 -13.45 4.01 -15.26
C ARG A 248 -14.26 3.29 -16.31
N VAL A 249 -13.69 3.07 -17.50
CA VAL A 249 -14.43 2.58 -18.68
C VAL A 249 -15.31 1.36 -18.40
N ARG A 250 -14.80 0.37 -17.66
CA ARG A 250 -15.53 -0.88 -17.37
C ARG A 250 -16.77 -0.66 -16.50
N HIS A 251 -16.67 0.19 -15.48
CA HIS A 251 -17.81 0.50 -14.61
C HIS A 251 -18.81 1.43 -15.32
N ALA A 252 -18.30 2.36 -16.13
CA ALA A 252 -19.15 3.24 -16.93
C ALA A 252 -19.98 2.43 -17.93
N ILE A 253 -19.36 1.48 -18.66
CA ILE A 253 -20.07 0.56 -19.57
C ILE A 253 -21.14 -0.24 -18.82
N ARG A 254 -20.82 -0.75 -17.63
CA ARG A 254 -21.77 -1.55 -16.83
C ARG A 254 -23.00 -0.75 -16.43
N ASP A 255 -22.79 0.43 -15.85
CA ASP A 255 -23.88 1.21 -15.30
C ASP A 255 -24.70 1.87 -16.43
N VAL A 256 -24.06 2.35 -17.51
CA VAL A 256 -24.77 2.85 -18.70
C VAL A 256 -25.52 1.73 -19.41
N GLY A 257 -24.89 0.58 -19.63
CA GLY A 257 -25.54 -0.55 -20.29
C GLY A 257 -26.75 -1.06 -19.53
N ALA A 258 -26.65 -1.15 -18.20
CA ALA A 258 -27.79 -1.52 -17.34
C ALA A 258 -28.89 -0.44 -17.38
N ALA A 259 -28.51 0.85 -17.32
CA ALA A 259 -29.45 1.97 -17.44
C ALA A 259 -30.20 1.96 -18.78
N LEU A 260 -29.56 1.52 -19.86
CA LEU A 260 -30.14 1.39 -21.20
C LEU A 260 -30.80 0.03 -21.47
N SER A 261 -30.95 -0.84 -20.46
CA SER A 261 -31.55 -2.18 -20.58
C SER A 261 -30.83 -3.12 -21.56
N MET A 262 -29.51 -3.05 -21.66
CA MET A 262 -28.71 -4.02 -22.42
C MET A 262 -28.69 -5.40 -21.73
N ASP A 263 -28.43 -6.46 -22.49
CA ASP A 263 -28.29 -7.80 -21.94
C ASP A 263 -27.09 -7.89 -20.97
N PRO A 264 -27.24 -8.45 -19.75
CA PRO A 264 -26.15 -8.53 -18.78
C PRO A 264 -24.91 -9.29 -19.25
N ALA A 265 -25.07 -10.32 -20.10
CA ALA A 265 -23.94 -11.07 -20.64
C ALA A 265 -23.16 -10.23 -21.66
N ASP A 266 -23.86 -9.44 -22.49
CA ASP A 266 -23.21 -8.49 -23.40
C ASP A 266 -22.50 -7.38 -22.65
N ILE A 267 -23.14 -6.80 -21.62
CA ILE A 267 -22.52 -5.79 -20.77
C ILE A 267 -21.19 -6.29 -20.19
N ASP A 268 -21.18 -7.51 -19.61
CA ASP A 268 -19.98 -8.06 -18.99
C ASP A 268 -18.91 -8.43 -20.04
N ARG A 269 -19.31 -8.96 -21.21
CA ARG A 269 -18.43 -9.20 -22.35
C ARG A 269 -17.72 -7.92 -22.80
N ILE A 270 -18.49 -6.85 -23.05
CA ILE A 270 -17.96 -5.56 -23.52
C ILE A 270 -17.04 -4.96 -22.46
N ALA A 271 -17.48 -4.90 -21.19
CA ALA A 271 -16.69 -4.32 -20.12
C ALA A 271 -15.37 -5.08 -19.88
N LYS A 272 -15.34 -6.41 -20.01
CA LYS A 272 -14.12 -7.21 -19.83
C LYS A 272 -13.11 -7.05 -20.96
N ALA A 273 -13.55 -6.76 -22.18
CA ALA A 273 -12.67 -6.58 -23.33
C ALA A 273 -11.80 -5.32 -23.20
N PHE A 274 -12.33 -4.24 -22.62
CA PHE A 274 -11.56 -3.01 -22.41
C PHE A 274 -10.43 -3.21 -21.39
N PRO A 275 -9.22 -2.65 -21.62
CA PRO A 275 -8.22 -2.54 -20.58
C PRO A 275 -8.64 -1.58 -19.46
N HIS A 276 -7.85 -1.50 -18.40
CA HIS A 276 -8.08 -0.54 -17.30
C HIS A 276 -7.68 0.88 -17.71
N ILE A 277 -8.59 1.58 -18.39
CA ILE A 277 -8.39 2.96 -18.86
C ILE A 277 -9.49 3.90 -18.34
N ARG A 278 -9.30 5.21 -18.55
CA ARG A 278 -10.35 6.21 -18.33
C ARG A 278 -11.54 5.97 -19.25
N ALA A 279 -12.73 6.34 -18.79
CA ALA A 279 -13.94 6.21 -19.57
C ALA A 279 -13.93 7.16 -20.78
N ARG A 280 -13.38 8.37 -20.64
CA ARG A 280 -13.27 9.36 -21.73
C ARG A 280 -12.41 8.92 -22.92
N ASP A 281 -11.57 7.90 -22.71
CA ASP A 281 -10.65 7.37 -23.73
C ASP A 281 -11.28 6.15 -24.46
N ALA A 282 -12.55 5.81 -24.20
CA ALA A 282 -13.22 4.61 -24.71
C ALA A 282 -13.25 4.55 -26.25
N ARG A 283 -13.68 5.62 -26.93
CA ARG A 283 -13.69 5.65 -28.39
C ARG A 283 -12.29 5.61 -29.00
N SER A 284 -11.29 6.25 -28.37
CA SER A 284 -9.90 6.18 -28.85
C SER A 284 -9.37 4.75 -28.76
N ALA A 285 -9.62 4.09 -27.62
CA ALA A 285 -9.22 2.71 -27.42
C ALA A 285 -9.85 1.76 -28.46
N MET A 286 -11.13 1.93 -28.79
CA MET A 286 -11.79 1.13 -29.84
C MET A 286 -11.18 1.35 -31.24
N LYS A 287 -10.60 2.53 -31.50
CA LYS A 287 -9.91 2.82 -32.77
C LYS A 287 -8.49 2.25 -32.83
N GLU A 288 -7.80 2.20 -31.70
CA GLU A 288 -6.37 1.89 -31.63
C GLU A 288 -6.08 0.42 -31.28
N LEU A 289 -6.93 -0.20 -30.44
CA LEU A 289 -6.66 -1.51 -29.87
C LEU A 289 -7.28 -2.64 -30.72
N PRO A 290 -6.46 -3.56 -31.27
CA PRO A 290 -6.95 -4.68 -32.07
C PRO A 290 -7.96 -5.57 -31.34
N GLU A 291 -7.78 -5.76 -30.04
CA GLU A 291 -8.67 -6.56 -29.18
C GLU A 291 -10.08 -5.98 -29.02
N LEU A 292 -10.30 -4.71 -29.38
CA LEU A 292 -11.60 -4.04 -29.30
C LEU A 292 -12.32 -3.95 -30.66
N ARG A 293 -11.74 -4.49 -31.73
CA ARG A 293 -12.26 -4.35 -33.08
C ARG A 293 -13.68 -4.88 -33.26
N GLU A 294 -13.98 -6.06 -32.70
CA GLU A 294 -15.32 -6.64 -32.78
C GLU A 294 -16.37 -5.72 -32.13
N ILE A 295 -16.03 -5.12 -30.99
CA ILE A 295 -16.91 -4.17 -30.28
C ILE A 295 -17.05 -2.88 -31.08
N ALA A 296 -15.97 -2.39 -31.70
CA ALA A 296 -15.99 -1.20 -32.54
C ALA A 296 -16.88 -1.40 -33.78
N GLU A 297 -16.86 -2.59 -34.39
CA GLU A 297 -17.71 -2.94 -35.53
C GLU A 297 -19.20 -3.13 -35.12
N GLU A 298 -19.45 -3.69 -33.93
CA GLU A 298 -20.80 -3.99 -33.42
C GLU A 298 -21.53 -2.75 -32.86
N LEU A 299 -20.82 -1.90 -32.12
CA LEU A 299 -21.40 -0.83 -31.31
C LEU A 299 -20.79 0.55 -31.60
N GLY A 300 -19.85 0.67 -32.53
CA GLY A 300 -19.15 1.94 -32.79
C GLY A 300 -20.05 3.07 -33.28
N ASP A 301 -21.22 2.74 -33.85
CA ASP A 301 -22.24 3.68 -34.32
C ASP A 301 -23.26 4.09 -33.23
N ARG A 302 -23.17 3.50 -32.03
CA ARG A 302 -24.05 3.79 -30.88
C ARG A 302 -23.58 5.05 -30.15
N ASP A 303 -23.60 6.21 -30.81
CA ASP A 303 -23.04 7.45 -30.25
C ASP A 303 -23.58 7.79 -28.85
N ARG A 304 -24.89 7.64 -28.64
CA ARG A 304 -25.52 7.90 -27.33
C ARG A 304 -24.97 7.02 -26.21
N LEU A 305 -24.63 5.76 -26.48
CA LEU A 305 -24.05 4.85 -25.48
C LEU A 305 -22.68 5.39 -25.05
N TRP A 306 -21.83 5.70 -26.04
CA TRP A 306 -20.46 6.12 -25.78
C TRP A 306 -20.37 7.53 -25.22
N ASP A 307 -21.25 8.45 -25.61
CA ASP A 307 -21.37 9.77 -25.00
C ASP A 307 -21.66 9.66 -23.49
N LEU A 308 -22.57 8.77 -23.11
CA LEU A 308 -22.90 8.53 -21.70
C LEU A 308 -21.74 7.83 -20.96
N VAL A 309 -21.08 6.86 -21.59
CA VAL A 309 -19.91 6.18 -21.01
C VAL A 309 -18.77 7.17 -20.75
N GLU A 310 -18.43 7.99 -21.74
CA GLU A 310 -17.35 8.98 -21.65
C GLU A 310 -17.70 10.10 -20.66
N ALA A 311 -18.97 10.50 -20.58
CA ALA A 311 -19.44 11.52 -19.63
C ALA A 311 -19.41 11.07 -18.16
N LEU A 312 -19.37 9.77 -17.88
CA LEU A 312 -19.17 9.27 -16.53
C LEU A 312 -17.71 9.34 -16.07
N ASP A 313 -16.74 9.66 -16.95
CA ASP A 313 -15.32 9.62 -16.58
C ASP A 313 -15.00 10.42 -15.32
N ALA A 314 -14.24 9.80 -14.42
CA ALA A 314 -13.78 10.38 -13.16
C ALA A 314 -14.89 10.79 -12.16
N LEU A 315 -16.18 10.67 -12.49
CA LEU A 315 -17.25 10.93 -11.54
C LEU A 315 -17.18 9.93 -10.36
N PRO A 316 -17.47 10.36 -9.12
CA PRO A 316 -17.55 9.45 -7.97
C PRO A 316 -18.65 8.40 -8.19
N ARG A 317 -18.30 7.13 -8.00
CA ARG A 317 -19.21 5.97 -8.09
C ARG A 317 -19.53 5.36 -6.74
N GLY A 318 -18.56 5.39 -5.82
CA GLY A 318 -18.68 4.81 -4.50
C GLY A 318 -17.55 5.28 -3.59
N VAL A 319 -17.62 4.86 -2.33
CA VAL A 319 -16.57 5.12 -1.35
C VAL A 319 -16.20 3.79 -0.71
N ALA A 320 -14.91 3.49 -0.70
CA ALA A 320 -14.35 2.34 -0.02
C ALA A 320 -13.44 2.81 1.12
N MET A 321 -13.13 1.90 2.05
CA MET A 321 -12.08 2.14 3.05
C MET A 321 -10.71 2.13 2.38
N HIS A 322 -9.88 3.14 2.63
CA HIS A 322 -8.49 3.15 2.21
C HIS A 322 -7.76 1.94 2.82
N PRO A 323 -7.02 1.15 2.02
CA PRO A 323 -6.48 -0.13 2.47
C PRO A 323 -5.42 -0.05 3.57
N CYS A 324 -4.94 1.16 3.89
CA CYS A 324 -3.83 1.39 4.81
C CYS A 324 -4.07 2.52 5.83
N GLY A 325 -4.96 3.46 5.53
CA GLY A 325 -4.95 4.76 6.20
C GLY A 325 -5.79 4.74 7.47
N VAL A 326 -5.14 5.00 8.62
CA VAL A 326 -5.80 5.19 9.90
C VAL A 326 -5.47 6.59 10.42
N LEU A 327 -6.49 7.41 10.65
CA LEU A 327 -6.40 8.71 11.27
C LEU A 327 -6.26 8.56 12.78
N LEU A 328 -5.38 9.35 13.36
CA LEU A 328 -5.15 9.44 14.80
C LEU A 328 -5.10 10.91 15.20
N SER A 329 -5.97 11.33 16.11
CA SER A 329 -6.00 12.70 16.60
C SER A 329 -6.31 12.75 18.10
N ASP A 330 -6.45 13.95 18.65
CA ASP A 330 -7.12 14.20 19.92
C ASP A 330 -8.63 13.98 19.87
N ALA A 331 -9.30 14.19 20.99
CA ALA A 331 -10.75 14.00 21.17
C ALA A 331 -11.65 14.87 20.25
N SER A 332 -11.10 15.87 19.56
CA SER A 332 -11.87 16.79 18.69
C SER A 332 -11.90 16.32 17.23
N LEU A 333 -11.44 15.10 16.91
CA LEU A 333 -11.42 14.60 15.53
C LEU A 333 -12.78 14.73 14.84
N LEU A 334 -13.84 14.34 15.53
CA LEU A 334 -15.20 14.32 14.98
C LEU A 334 -15.79 15.73 14.75
N ASP A 335 -15.20 16.77 15.34
CA ASP A 335 -15.59 18.16 15.06
C ASP A 335 -15.07 18.62 13.69
N ARG A 336 -14.03 17.95 13.16
CA ARG A 336 -13.29 18.36 11.96
C ARG A 336 -13.48 17.43 10.77
N THR A 337 -13.90 16.18 10.99
CA THR A 337 -14.19 15.24 9.91
C THR A 337 -15.52 14.52 10.10
N PRO A 338 -16.41 14.52 9.07
CA PRO A 338 -17.57 13.65 9.09
C PRO A 338 -17.12 12.19 8.99
N VAL A 339 -17.76 11.31 9.77
CA VAL A 339 -17.48 9.87 9.77
C VAL A 339 -18.72 9.06 9.37
N MET A 340 -18.48 7.93 8.72
CA MET A 340 -19.49 6.92 8.39
C MET A 340 -18.93 5.52 8.69
N PRO A 341 -19.79 4.52 8.96
CA PRO A 341 -19.30 3.16 9.13
C PRO A 341 -18.81 2.58 7.80
N THR A 342 -17.69 1.87 7.81
CA THR A 342 -17.24 1.07 6.67
C THR A 342 -18.27 -0.01 6.35
N SER A 343 -18.48 -0.31 5.07
CA SER A 343 -19.29 -1.47 4.67
C SER A 343 -18.67 -2.78 5.18
N GLY A 344 -19.50 -3.66 5.74
CA GLY A 344 -19.05 -4.94 6.31
C GLY A 344 -18.55 -4.82 7.76
N GLU A 345 -17.38 -4.22 7.95
CA GLU A 345 -16.68 -4.21 9.25
C GLU A 345 -17.23 -3.20 10.26
N GLY A 346 -17.99 -2.20 9.82
CA GLY A 346 -18.58 -1.17 10.68
C GLY A 346 -17.57 -0.26 11.41
N LEU A 347 -16.32 -0.17 10.95
CA LEU A 347 -15.31 0.71 11.51
C LEU A 347 -15.65 2.19 11.22
N PRO A 348 -15.33 3.14 12.10
CA PRO A 348 -15.46 4.56 11.78
C PRO A 348 -14.54 4.91 10.61
N MET A 349 -15.06 5.59 9.59
CA MET A 349 -14.33 6.00 8.40
C MET A 349 -14.64 7.47 8.11
N SER A 350 -13.60 8.30 8.06
CA SER A 350 -13.68 9.67 7.58
C SER A 350 -14.18 9.67 6.13
N GLN A 351 -15.06 10.60 5.77
CA GLN A 351 -15.47 10.76 4.37
C GLN A 351 -14.42 11.49 3.52
N PHE A 352 -13.39 12.04 4.15
CA PHE A 352 -12.25 12.66 3.48
C PHE A 352 -11.29 11.60 2.97
N ASP A 353 -10.78 11.84 1.78
CA ASP A 353 -9.77 10.98 1.19
C ASP A 353 -8.38 11.32 1.73
N LYS A 354 -7.35 10.68 1.15
CA LYS A 354 -5.97 10.89 1.61
C LYS A 354 -5.51 12.33 1.44
N ASP A 355 -5.89 12.98 0.33
CA ASP A 355 -5.39 14.30 -0.02
C ASP A 355 -6.10 15.34 0.86
N ASP A 356 -7.42 15.21 1.04
CA ASP A 356 -8.20 16.01 1.99
C ASP A 356 -7.64 15.93 3.43
N VAL A 357 -7.31 14.72 3.89
CA VAL A 357 -6.73 14.49 5.23
C VAL A 357 -5.40 15.20 5.42
N GLU A 358 -4.56 15.22 4.38
CA GLU A 358 -3.26 15.90 4.40
C GLU A 358 -3.45 17.42 4.46
N ASP A 359 -4.37 17.96 3.66
CA ASP A 359 -4.71 19.39 3.65
C ASP A 359 -5.28 19.87 5.00
N LEU A 360 -6.06 19.02 5.68
CA LEU A 360 -6.60 19.29 7.01
C LEU A 360 -5.57 19.15 8.14
N GLY A 361 -4.33 18.72 7.85
CA GLY A 361 -3.30 18.51 8.87
C GLY A 361 -3.59 17.33 9.81
N LEU A 362 -4.48 16.42 9.42
CA LEU A 362 -4.82 15.25 10.21
C LEU A 362 -3.70 14.21 10.13
N LEU A 363 -3.29 13.70 11.29
CA LEU A 363 -2.28 12.67 11.33
C LEU A 363 -2.83 11.35 10.79
N LYS A 364 -2.20 10.87 9.72
CA LYS A 364 -2.43 9.56 9.13
C LYS A 364 -1.28 8.62 9.51
N LEU A 365 -1.63 7.46 10.05
CA LEU A 365 -0.74 6.31 10.22
C LEU A 365 -1.08 5.26 9.16
N ASP A 366 -0.13 4.97 8.27
CA ASP A 366 -0.31 3.93 7.26
C ASP A 366 0.02 2.54 7.84
N VAL A 367 -1.03 1.77 8.10
CA VAL A 367 -0.98 0.38 8.56
C VAL A 367 -1.20 -0.56 7.37
N LEU A 368 -0.12 -0.94 6.69
CA LEU A 368 -0.17 -1.77 5.49
C LEU A 368 -0.27 -3.26 5.79
N GLY A 369 -1.32 -3.89 5.28
CA GLY A 369 -1.42 -5.35 5.26
C GLY A 369 -0.55 -5.97 4.17
N VAL A 370 0.61 -6.51 4.54
CA VAL A 370 1.54 -7.16 3.61
C VAL A 370 1.33 -8.68 3.62
N ARG A 371 0.92 -9.24 2.47
CA ARG A 371 0.68 -10.69 2.33
C ARG A 371 1.91 -11.54 2.64
N MET A 372 3.10 -11.04 2.33
CA MET A 372 4.34 -11.74 2.65
C MET A 372 4.56 -11.86 4.17
N GLN A 373 4.18 -10.85 4.95
CA GLN A 373 4.28 -10.96 6.41
C GLN A 373 3.39 -12.07 6.95
N SER A 374 2.16 -12.19 6.42
CA SER A 374 1.26 -13.32 6.75
C SER A 374 1.87 -14.67 6.32
N ALA A 375 2.44 -14.74 5.12
CA ALA A 375 3.08 -15.97 4.62
C ALA A 375 4.26 -16.42 5.50
N MET A 376 5.11 -15.49 5.93
CA MET A 376 6.23 -15.78 6.82
C MET A 376 5.77 -16.14 8.23
N ALA A 377 4.76 -15.44 8.78
CA ALA A 377 4.16 -15.76 10.07
C ALA A 377 3.57 -17.18 10.06
N HIS A 378 2.83 -17.55 9.01
CA HIS A 378 2.30 -18.90 8.82
C HIS A 378 3.41 -19.94 8.75
N ALA A 379 4.50 -19.67 8.02
CA ALA A 379 5.63 -20.57 7.94
C ALA A 379 6.28 -20.83 9.32
N VAL A 380 6.51 -19.78 10.11
CA VAL A 380 7.07 -19.89 11.47
C VAL A 380 6.14 -20.67 12.39
N ALA A 381 4.83 -20.37 12.36
CA ALA A 381 3.84 -21.09 13.15
C ALA A 381 3.80 -22.58 12.79
N GLU A 382 3.95 -22.92 11.51
CA GLU A 382 4.01 -24.31 11.06
C GLU A 382 5.27 -25.03 11.50
N VAL A 383 6.43 -24.35 11.51
CA VAL A 383 7.66 -24.90 12.09
C VAL A 383 7.45 -25.19 13.58
N GLU A 384 6.99 -24.21 14.36
CA GLU A 384 6.75 -24.40 15.80
C GLU A 384 5.75 -25.53 16.06
N ARG A 385 4.63 -25.58 15.32
CA ARG A 385 3.62 -26.63 15.47
C ARG A 385 4.17 -28.02 15.18
N ALA A 386 5.04 -28.16 14.18
CA ALA A 386 5.49 -29.46 13.70
C ALA A 386 6.76 -29.96 14.42
N THR A 387 7.64 -29.07 14.86
CA THR A 387 8.94 -29.42 15.45
C THR A 387 9.07 -29.01 16.92
N GLY A 388 8.25 -28.06 17.40
CA GLY A 388 8.43 -27.40 18.69
C GLY A 388 9.50 -26.29 18.69
N GLU A 389 10.17 -26.06 17.55
CA GLU A 389 11.19 -25.03 17.40
C GLU A 389 10.55 -23.66 17.21
N ARG A 390 10.95 -22.70 18.05
CA ARG A 390 10.52 -21.30 17.93
C ARG A 390 11.54 -20.52 17.11
N VAL A 391 11.14 -20.16 15.90
CA VAL A 391 11.95 -19.32 15.01
C VAL A 391 11.60 -17.86 15.23
N ASP A 392 12.55 -17.08 15.75
CA ASP A 392 12.45 -15.63 15.75
C ASP A 392 13.08 -15.06 14.47
N LEU A 393 12.24 -14.74 13.49
CA LEU A 393 12.70 -14.20 12.19
C LEU A 393 13.37 -12.84 12.30
N ASP A 394 13.01 -12.03 13.30
CA ASP A 394 13.54 -10.67 13.44
C ASP A 394 14.94 -10.69 14.09
N ALA A 395 15.31 -11.82 14.72
CA ALA A 395 16.66 -12.10 15.24
C ALA A 395 17.57 -12.83 14.24
N VAL A 396 17.12 -13.07 12.99
CA VAL A 396 17.95 -13.74 11.97
C VAL A 396 19.00 -12.76 11.45
N GLU A 397 20.25 -12.96 11.86
CA GLU A 397 21.38 -12.16 11.42
C GLU A 397 21.67 -12.30 9.91
N PRO A 398 21.99 -11.19 9.22
CA PRO A 398 22.51 -11.25 7.86
C PRO A 398 23.84 -11.99 7.76
N GLY A 399 24.10 -12.64 6.62
CA GLY A 399 25.38 -13.30 6.35
C GLY A 399 25.31 -14.83 6.23
N ASP A 400 24.13 -15.45 6.35
CA ASP A 400 23.99 -16.89 6.24
C ASP A 400 24.37 -17.40 4.83
N PRO A 401 25.41 -18.26 4.70
CA PRO A 401 25.87 -18.73 3.40
C PRO A 401 24.82 -19.54 2.63
N ALA A 402 23.92 -20.27 3.31
CA ALA A 402 22.90 -21.05 2.61
C ALA A 402 21.85 -20.15 1.94
N THR A 403 21.45 -19.07 2.62
CA THR A 403 20.53 -18.06 2.12
C THR A 403 21.12 -17.34 0.91
N TYR A 404 22.38 -16.88 0.98
CA TYR A 404 23.00 -16.24 -0.19
C TYR A 404 23.20 -17.20 -1.36
N ARG A 405 23.54 -18.48 -1.11
CA ARG A 405 23.61 -19.48 -2.19
C ARG A 405 22.26 -19.66 -2.91
N LEU A 406 21.15 -19.67 -2.16
CA LEU A 406 19.80 -19.71 -2.74
C LEU A 406 19.53 -18.47 -3.62
N ILE A 407 19.88 -17.29 -3.13
CA ILE A 407 19.67 -16.03 -3.86
C ILE A 407 20.52 -16.04 -5.14
N GLN A 408 21.82 -16.34 -5.02
CA GLN A 408 22.77 -16.40 -6.13
C GLN A 408 22.42 -17.44 -7.19
N SER A 409 21.74 -18.53 -6.81
CA SER A 409 21.24 -19.54 -7.77
C SER A 409 20.02 -19.07 -8.57
N THR A 410 19.44 -17.91 -8.24
CA THR A 410 18.21 -17.35 -8.83
C THR A 410 16.95 -18.20 -8.59
N GLU A 411 17.00 -19.13 -7.63
CA GLU A 411 15.87 -19.96 -7.19
C GLU A 411 14.98 -19.19 -6.19
N THR A 412 14.72 -17.92 -6.47
CA THR A 412 14.05 -16.95 -5.59
C THR A 412 12.55 -16.83 -5.83
N LEU A 413 11.95 -17.81 -6.51
CA LEU A 413 10.50 -17.83 -6.76
C LEU A 413 9.72 -17.78 -5.44
N GLY A 414 8.85 -16.80 -5.28
CA GLY A 414 8.10 -16.54 -4.05
C GLY A 414 8.87 -15.83 -2.94
N CYS A 415 10.14 -15.45 -3.15
CA CYS A 415 10.89 -14.60 -2.21
C CYS A 415 10.55 -13.12 -2.44
N PHE A 416 10.42 -12.36 -1.36
CA PHE A 416 9.95 -10.98 -1.40
C PHE A 416 10.87 -10.07 -2.22
N GLN A 417 10.32 -9.24 -3.09
CA GLN A 417 11.00 -8.29 -4.01
C GLN A 417 11.90 -8.91 -5.10
N ILE A 418 12.37 -10.15 -4.96
CA ILE A 418 13.37 -10.77 -5.85
C ILE A 418 12.85 -11.96 -6.66
N GLU A 419 11.52 -12.12 -6.80
CA GLU A 419 10.92 -13.25 -7.52
C GLU A 419 10.67 -13.01 -9.02
N SER A 420 10.52 -11.75 -9.46
CA SER A 420 10.07 -11.45 -10.83
C SER A 420 11.12 -11.88 -11.86
N PRO A 421 10.75 -12.16 -13.13
CA PRO A 421 11.70 -12.62 -14.14
C PRO A 421 12.91 -11.69 -14.32
N GLY A 422 12.67 -10.37 -14.35
CA GLY A 422 13.75 -9.40 -14.49
C GLY A 422 14.57 -9.20 -13.22
N GLN A 423 13.97 -9.32 -12.04
CA GLN A 423 14.73 -9.34 -10.78
C GLN A 423 15.64 -10.57 -10.71
N ARG A 424 15.14 -11.74 -11.09
CA ARG A 424 15.94 -12.97 -11.11
C ARG A 424 17.12 -12.88 -12.08
N ASP A 425 16.92 -12.23 -13.23
CA ASP A 425 18.00 -11.92 -14.16
C ASP A 425 19.01 -10.93 -13.55
N LEU A 426 18.54 -9.87 -12.87
CA LEU A 426 19.42 -8.94 -12.16
C LEU A 426 20.24 -9.65 -11.08
N VAL A 427 19.58 -10.39 -10.18
CA VAL A 427 20.22 -11.19 -9.12
C VAL A 427 21.27 -12.13 -9.71
N GLY A 428 20.95 -12.80 -10.83
CA GLY A 428 21.88 -13.68 -11.54
C GLY A 428 23.14 -12.96 -12.02
N ARG A 429 23.04 -11.72 -12.51
CA ARG A 429 24.18 -10.92 -12.96
C ARG A 429 24.93 -10.22 -11.81
N LEU A 430 24.19 -9.78 -10.79
CA LEU A 430 24.69 -9.06 -9.62
C LEU A 430 25.46 -9.99 -8.68
N GLN A 431 24.98 -11.22 -8.50
CA GLN A 431 25.47 -12.20 -7.52
C GLN A 431 25.56 -11.60 -6.09
N PRO A 432 24.41 -11.26 -5.45
CA PRO A 432 24.39 -10.71 -4.10
C PRO A 432 25.11 -11.62 -3.10
N ALA A 433 25.97 -11.06 -2.26
CA ALA A 433 26.73 -11.79 -1.25
C ALA A 433 26.63 -11.16 0.15
N THR A 434 26.05 -9.97 0.26
CA THR A 434 25.90 -9.22 1.51
C THR A 434 24.49 -8.64 1.63
N PHE A 435 24.11 -8.16 2.82
CA PHE A 435 22.81 -7.51 3.03
C PHE A 435 22.68 -6.24 2.19
N HIS A 436 23.75 -5.44 2.16
CA HIS A 436 23.83 -4.24 1.34
C HIS A 436 23.60 -4.53 -0.16
N ASP A 437 24.05 -5.68 -0.66
CA ASP A 437 23.78 -6.06 -2.05
C ASP A 437 22.28 -6.22 -2.32
N LEU A 438 21.50 -6.72 -1.36
CA LEU A 438 20.04 -6.81 -1.49
C LEU A 438 19.41 -5.42 -1.47
N VAL A 439 19.91 -4.52 -0.63
CA VAL A 439 19.48 -3.10 -0.59
C VAL A 439 19.68 -2.47 -1.97
N VAL A 440 20.83 -2.70 -2.60
CA VAL A 440 21.13 -2.19 -3.94
C VAL A 440 20.30 -2.86 -5.02
N ASP A 441 20.14 -4.19 -4.99
CA ASP A 441 19.34 -4.97 -5.96
C ASP A 441 17.90 -4.45 -6.07
N ILE A 442 17.23 -4.30 -4.92
CA ILE A 442 15.86 -3.77 -4.80
C ILE A 442 15.75 -2.33 -5.36
N SER A 443 16.85 -1.59 -5.32
CA SER A 443 16.91 -0.19 -5.77
C SER A 443 17.17 -0.07 -7.27
N LEU A 444 17.96 -0.97 -7.85
CA LEU A 444 18.37 -0.94 -9.26
C LEU A 444 17.29 -1.43 -10.22
N PHE A 445 16.47 -2.41 -9.83
CA PHE A 445 15.45 -2.97 -10.74
C PHE A 445 14.16 -2.15 -10.73
N ARG A 446 14.22 -0.96 -11.33
CA ARG A 446 13.09 -0.04 -11.48
C ARG A 446 13.04 0.53 -12.89
N PRO A 447 11.86 0.94 -13.41
CA PRO A 447 11.73 1.46 -14.78
C PRO A 447 12.73 2.56 -15.10
N GLY A 448 12.94 3.50 -14.17
CA GLY A 448 13.88 4.61 -14.30
C GLY A 448 15.34 4.18 -14.45
N PRO A 449 15.94 3.55 -13.42
CA PRO A 449 17.33 3.09 -13.47
C PRO A 449 17.63 2.11 -14.63
N VAL A 450 16.65 1.29 -15.02
CA VAL A 450 16.79 0.39 -16.19
C VAL A 450 16.80 1.20 -17.49
N ALA A 451 15.91 2.19 -17.65
CA ALA A 451 15.90 3.07 -18.82
C ALA A 451 17.16 3.95 -18.92
N ALA A 452 17.73 4.34 -17.77
CA ALA A 452 18.97 5.12 -17.68
C ALA A 452 20.25 4.26 -17.77
N ASP A 453 20.14 2.95 -18.01
CA ASP A 453 21.26 1.99 -18.07
C ASP A 453 22.20 2.04 -16.84
N MET A 454 21.67 2.29 -15.65
CA MET A 454 22.46 2.37 -14.41
C MET A 454 22.95 1.00 -13.93
N VAL A 455 22.23 -0.06 -14.30
CA VAL A 455 22.50 -1.45 -13.88
C VAL A 455 23.84 -1.94 -14.41
N ARG A 456 24.14 -1.67 -15.69
CA ARG A 456 25.35 -2.20 -16.34
C ARG A 456 26.64 -1.60 -15.75
N PRO A 457 26.83 -0.27 -15.63
CA PRO A 457 28.02 0.32 -15.01
C PRO A 457 28.25 -0.15 -13.58
N PHE A 458 27.18 -0.33 -12.80
CA PHE A 458 27.26 -0.84 -11.44
C PHE A 458 27.84 -2.27 -11.43
N ILE A 459 27.24 -3.18 -12.20
CA ILE A 459 27.65 -4.59 -12.25
C ILE A 459 29.09 -4.75 -12.76
N GLU A 460 29.45 -4.01 -13.82
CA GLU A 460 30.81 -4.07 -14.38
C GLU A 460 31.86 -3.57 -13.38
N SER A 461 31.56 -2.49 -12.64
CA SER A 461 32.49 -1.96 -11.63
C SER A 461 32.59 -2.86 -10.41
N ARG A 462 31.46 -3.40 -9.93
CA ARG A 462 31.41 -4.37 -8.82
C ARG A 462 32.28 -5.60 -9.08
N HIS A 463 32.19 -6.15 -10.30
CA HIS A 463 32.95 -7.34 -10.68
C HIS A 463 34.38 -7.04 -11.15
N GLY A 464 34.83 -5.78 -11.03
CA GLY A 464 36.18 -5.36 -11.43
C GLY A 464 36.44 -5.38 -12.94
N ARG A 465 35.38 -5.45 -13.76
CA ARG A 465 35.47 -5.43 -15.23
C ARG A 465 35.61 -4.01 -15.78
N ALA A 466 35.17 -3.01 -15.01
CA ALA A 466 35.38 -1.60 -15.26
C ALA A 466 36.00 -0.92 -14.02
N PRO A 467 36.87 0.09 -14.19
CA PRO A 467 37.40 0.85 -13.06
C PRO A 467 36.29 1.70 -12.43
N VAL A 468 36.25 1.74 -11.10
CA VAL A 468 35.38 2.65 -10.36
C VAL A 468 35.79 4.10 -10.65
N ARG A 469 34.83 4.93 -11.04
CA ARG A 469 35.07 6.34 -11.36
C ARG A 469 34.14 7.23 -10.54
N TYR A 470 34.74 8.18 -9.85
CA TYR A 470 34.02 9.24 -9.15
C TYR A 470 34.04 10.53 -9.97
N PRO A 471 33.05 11.43 -9.81
CA PRO A 471 33.12 12.76 -10.42
C PRO A 471 34.24 13.60 -9.81
N HIS A 472 34.52 13.43 -8.51
CA HIS A 472 35.58 14.12 -7.76
C HIS A 472 36.05 13.26 -6.57
N PRO A 473 37.31 13.36 -6.10
CA PRO A 473 37.80 12.64 -4.92
C PRO A 473 36.94 12.82 -3.65
N ASP A 474 36.44 14.03 -3.40
CA ASP A 474 35.56 14.32 -2.24
C ASP A 474 34.24 13.52 -2.26
N LEU A 475 33.84 13.01 -3.42
CA LEU A 475 32.65 12.17 -3.60
C LEU A 475 32.95 10.67 -3.55
N ALA A 476 34.20 10.28 -3.32
CA ALA A 476 34.58 8.87 -3.28
C ALA A 476 33.89 8.12 -2.13
N GLU A 477 33.88 8.69 -0.93
CA GLU A 477 33.30 8.06 0.26
C GLU A 477 31.77 7.85 0.15
N PRO A 478 30.93 8.86 -0.14
CA PRO A 478 29.48 8.66 -0.25
C PRO A 478 29.06 7.70 -1.39
N LEU A 479 29.91 7.53 -2.41
CA LEU A 479 29.64 6.68 -3.57
C LEU A 479 30.40 5.34 -3.53
N LYS A 480 31.18 5.09 -2.48
CA LYS A 480 32.01 3.90 -2.34
C LYS A 480 31.17 2.63 -2.35
N GLU A 481 30.09 2.63 -1.58
CA GLU A 481 29.18 1.50 -1.40
C GLU A 481 28.39 1.14 -2.68
N THR A 482 28.41 2.00 -3.69
CA THR A 482 27.77 1.78 -4.99
C THR A 482 28.73 1.90 -6.17
N TYR A 483 30.03 1.74 -5.93
CA TYR A 483 31.06 1.70 -6.97
C TYR A 483 31.03 2.95 -7.89
N GLY A 484 30.75 4.13 -7.32
CA GLY A 484 30.71 5.40 -8.05
C GLY A 484 29.37 5.72 -8.73
N VAL A 485 28.40 4.81 -8.69
CA VAL A 485 27.06 5.00 -9.29
C VAL A 485 26.11 5.58 -8.25
N VAL A 486 25.40 6.67 -8.59
CA VAL A 486 24.42 7.27 -7.67
C VAL A 486 23.11 6.49 -7.73
N VAL A 487 22.77 5.77 -6.66
CA VAL A 487 21.56 4.92 -6.56
C VAL A 487 20.55 5.49 -5.56
N PHE A 488 21.02 6.15 -4.50
CA PHE A 488 20.18 6.56 -3.38
C PHE A 488 19.98 8.07 -3.24
N HIS A 489 18.82 8.47 -2.73
CA HIS A 489 18.51 9.86 -2.37
C HIS A 489 19.54 10.43 -1.39
N GLU A 490 19.96 9.61 -0.43
CA GLU A 490 20.96 9.92 0.59
C GLU A 490 22.31 10.27 -0.05
N GLN A 491 22.68 9.65 -1.17
CA GLN A 491 23.90 9.99 -1.91
C GLN A 491 23.79 11.34 -2.59
N VAL A 492 22.62 11.69 -3.16
CA VAL A 492 22.39 13.03 -3.72
C VAL A 492 22.45 14.10 -2.64
N ILE A 493 21.87 13.85 -1.47
CA ILE A 493 21.95 14.76 -0.32
C ILE A 493 23.42 14.98 0.06
N GLN A 494 24.21 13.91 0.16
CA GLN A 494 25.64 14.00 0.46
C GLN A 494 26.44 14.72 -0.63
N ILE A 495 26.18 14.46 -1.91
CA ILE A 495 26.84 15.16 -3.03
C ILE A 495 26.59 16.65 -2.95
N VAL A 496 25.32 17.07 -2.79
CA VAL A 496 24.95 18.48 -2.73
C VAL A 496 25.59 19.14 -1.51
N ASP A 497 25.51 18.51 -0.33
CA ASP A 497 26.11 19.04 0.90
C ASP A 497 27.63 19.18 0.79
N ILE A 498 28.35 18.15 0.32
CA ILE A 498 29.81 18.18 0.18
C ILE A 498 30.25 19.25 -0.81
N MET A 499 29.59 19.35 -1.97
CA MET A 499 30.01 20.27 -3.01
C MET A 499 29.63 21.71 -2.71
N THR A 500 28.52 21.96 -2.02
CA THR A 500 28.02 23.33 -1.78
C THR A 500 28.25 23.85 -0.36
N GLY A 501 28.43 22.95 0.62
CA GLY A 501 28.51 23.27 2.05
C GLY A 501 27.19 23.73 2.66
N CYS A 502 26.05 23.41 2.04
CA CYS A 502 24.75 23.95 2.42
C CYS A 502 24.13 23.31 3.68
N GLY A 503 24.63 22.17 4.14
CA GLY A 503 23.98 21.34 5.14
C GLY A 503 23.02 20.33 4.52
N ARG A 504 22.84 19.19 5.20
CA ARG A 504 22.00 18.07 4.73
C ARG A 504 20.50 18.40 4.65
N ASP A 505 20.04 19.28 5.54
CA ASP A 505 18.67 19.78 5.56
C ASP A 505 18.34 20.57 4.28
N GLU A 506 19.25 21.45 3.88
CA GLU A 506 19.14 22.22 2.65
C GLU A 506 19.36 21.33 1.40
N ALA A 507 20.26 20.37 1.48
CA ALA A 507 20.49 19.40 0.41
C ALA A 507 19.27 18.51 0.13
N ASP A 508 18.49 18.08 1.15
CA ASP A 508 17.22 17.38 0.90
C ASP A 508 16.16 18.30 0.28
N ARG A 509 16.12 19.59 0.65
CA ARG A 509 15.25 20.58 -0.02
C ARG A 509 15.59 20.67 -1.51
N VAL A 510 16.88 20.75 -1.83
CA VAL A 510 17.37 20.73 -3.22
C VAL A 510 16.95 19.46 -3.94
N ARG A 511 17.17 18.29 -3.33
CA ARG A 511 16.79 16.99 -3.89
C ARG A 511 15.29 16.93 -4.21
N ARG A 512 14.42 17.45 -3.34
CA ARG A 512 12.96 17.52 -3.61
C ARG A 512 12.63 18.39 -4.82
N GLY A 513 13.31 19.51 -5.00
CA GLY A 513 13.10 20.37 -6.16
C GLY A 513 13.59 19.77 -7.49
N LEU A 514 14.35 18.67 -7.47
CA LEU A 514 14.79 17.99 -8.70
C LEU A 514 13.64 17.27 -9.43
N SER A 515 12.53 16.96 -8.76
CA SER A 515 11.37 16.34 -9.42
C SER A 515 10.46 17.36 -10.11
N ASP A 516 10.66 18.66 -9.89
CA ASP A 516 9.89 19.75 -10.49
C ASP A 516 10.69 20.41 -11.62
N PRO A 517 10.26 20.29 -12.89
CA PRO A 517 10.94 20.89 -14.04
C PRO A 517 11.16 22.40 -13.90
N GLU A 518 10.25 23.14 -13.27
CA GLU A 518 10.40 24.59 -13.10
C GLU A 518 11.51 24.95 -12.11
N SER A 519 11.69 24.14 -11.07
CA SER A 519 12.71 24.35 -10.04
C SER A 519 14.10 23.89 -10.45
N GLN A 520 14.23 22.90 -11.33
CA GLN A 520 15.52 22.36 -11.79
C GLN A 520 16.48 23.44 -12.32
N GLY A 521 15.98 24.37 -13.14
CA GLY A 521 16.81 25.44 -13.71
C GLY A 521 17.41 26.37 -12.65
N ARG A 522 16.62 26.74 -11.64
CA ARG A 522 17.08 27.58 -10.52
C ARG A 522 18.09 26.84 -9.65
N ILE A 523 17.84 25.57 -9.37
CA ILE A 523 18.71 24.71 -8.57
C ILE A 523 20.06 24.52 -9.26
N ARG A 524 20.07 24.30 -10.58
CA ARG A 524 21.30 24.16 -11.38
C ARG A 524 22.24 25.35 -11.19
N PHE A 525 21.71 26.56 -11.33
CA PHE A 525 22.49 27.79 -11.17
C PHE A 525 23.01 27.93 -9.74
N TRP A 526 22.13 27.71 -8.74
CA TRP A 526 22.50 27.74 -7.34
C TRP A 526 23.62 26.74 -7.01
N PHE A 527 23.50 25.49 -7.47
CA PHE A 527 24.49 24.43 -7.25
C PHE A 527 25.85 24.80 -7.85
N ALA A 528 25.85 25.26 -9.10
CA ALA A 528 27.08 25.66 -9.79
C ALA A 528 27.79 26.82 -9.08
N GLN A 529 27.05 27.82 -8.61
CA GLN A 529 27.61 28.97 -7.89
C GLN A 529 28.25 28.54 -6.56
N HIS A 530 27.55 27.73 -5.76
CA HIS A 530 28.05 27.30 -4.45
C HIS A 530 29.20 26.30 -4.57
N ALA A 531 29.15 25.40 -5.54
CA ALA A 531 30.25 24.49 -5.84
C ALA A 531 31.50 25.23 -6.34
N ALA A 532 31.35 26.24 -7.21
CA ALA A 532 32.47 27.07 -7.64
C ALA A 532 33.10 27.83 -6.45
N ALA A 533 32.28 28.35 -5.54
CA ALA A 533 32.76 29.01 -4.32
C ALA A 533 33.54 28.07 -3.37
N ARG A 534 33.29 26.76 -3.45
CA ARG A 534 34.00 25.70 -2.72
C ARG A 534 35.26 25.21 -3.43
N GLY A 535 35.57 25.74 -4.63
CA GLY A 535 36.81 25.47 -5.37
C GLY A 535 36.71 24.36 -6.43
N TYR A 536 35.51 23.88 -6.74
CA TYR A 536 35.31 22.90 -7.81
C TYR A 536 35.38 23.56 -9.19
N ASP A 537 36.08 22.92 -10.13
CA ASP A 537 36.19 23.40 -11.51
C ASP A 537 34.87 23.19 -12.29
N ALA A 538 34.73 23.90 -13.41
CA ALA A 538 33.52 23.90 -14.21
C ALA A 538 33.20 22.51 -14.83
N GLU A 539 34.21 21.70 -15.16
CA GLU A 539 34.02 20.36 -15.71
C GLU A 539 33.44 19.43 -14.63
N THR A 540 34.03 19.44 -13.43
CA THR A 540 33.57 18.68 -12.27
C THR A 540 32.12 19.06 -11.90
N ILE A 541 31.82 20.36 -11.87
CA ILE A 541 30.45 20.85 -11.60
C ILE A 541 29.48 20.37 -12.66
N GLY A 542 29.80 20.56 -13.95
CA GLY A 542 28.93 20.17 -15.06
C GLY A 542 28.65 18.67 -15.09
N ARG A 543 29.71 17.86 -14.90
CA ARG A 543 29.60 16.40 -14.85
C ARG A 543 28.76 15.93 -13.67
N THR A 544 28.98 16.50 -12.48
CA THR A 544 28.24 16.09 -11.28
C THR A 544 26.78 16.53 -11.35
N TRP A 545 26.51 17.74 -11.86
CA TRP A 545 25.15 18.19 -12.10
C TRP A 545 24.39 17.26 -13.04
N GLY A 546 25.01 16.84 -14.15
CA GLY A 546 24.36 15.90 -15.08
C GLY A 546 23.94 14.58 -14.42
N ILE A 547 24.71 14.11 -13.43
CA ILE A 547 24.35 12.91 -12.63
C ILE A 547 23.18 13.22 -11.70
N VAL A 548 23.21 14.35 -10.98
CA VAL A 548 22.17 14.77 -10.03
C VAL A 548 20.84 15.04 -10.73
N GLU A 549 20.87 15.72 -11.88
CA GLU A 549 19.71 16.04 -12.71
C GLU A 549 19.05 14.78 -13.27
N ALA A 550 19.84 13.86 -13.82
CA ALA A 550 19.34 12.56 -14.29
C ALA A 550 18.74 11.72 -13.16
N PHE A 551 19.16 11.93 -11.92
CA PHE A 551 18.67 11.20 -10.76
C PHE A 551 17.28 11.66 -10.29
N GLY A 552 16.92 12.93 -10.52
CA GLY A 552 15.66 13.54 -10.03
C GLY A 552 14.39 12.78 -10.39
N SER A 553 14.42 12.00 -11.48
CA SER A 553 13.32 11.18 -11.99
C SER A 553 13.34 9.72 -11.51
N TYR A 554 14.45 9.21 -10.97
CA TYR A 554 14.66 7.76 -10.81
C TYR A 554 15.23 7.32 -9.47
N GLY A 555 15.60 8.26 -8.60
CA GLY A 555 16.22 7.99 -7.32
C GLY A 555 15.39 7.18 -6.34
N PHE A 556 16.07 6.45 -5.45
CA PHE A 556 15.40 5.64 -4.43
C PHE A 556 15.85 5.96 -3.00
N CYS A 557 14.94 5.85 -2.03
CA CYS A 557 15.25 6.10 -0.63
C CYS A 557 15.95 4.87 -0.03
N LYS A 558 17.20 5.03 0.41
CA LYS A 558 17.98 3.94 1.01
C LYS A 558 17.32 3.41 2.27
N ALA A 559 16.77 4.27 3.11
CA ALA A 559 16.06 3.83 4.33
C ALA A 559 14.89 2.88 4.02
N HIS A 560 14.13 3.18 2.97
CA HIS A 560 13.05 2.30 2.51
C HIS A 560 13.59 1.01 1.86
N ALA A 561 14.69 1.10 1.11
CA ALA A 561 15.37 -0.07 0.54
C ALA A 561 15.87 -1.04 1.63
N VAL A 562 16.48 -0.51 2.69
CA VAL A 562 16.93 -1.27 3.86
C VAL A 562 15.76 -1.96 4.55
N ALA A 563 14.66 -1.23 4.78
CA ALA A 563 13.46 -1.80 5.39
C ALA A 563 12.86 -2.96 4.55
N PHE A 564 12.94 -2.90 3.22
CA PHE A 564 12.50 -3.99 2.33
C PHE A 564 13.49 -5.13 2.19
N ALA A 565 14.79 -4.86 2.33
CA ALA A 565 15.82 -5.90 2.30
C ALA A 565 15.67 -6.89 3.47
N VAL A 566 15.13 -6.46 4.61
CA VAL A 566 14.84 -7.33 5.78
C VAL A 566 13.88 -8.47 5.42
N PRO A 567 12.62 -8.25 5.00
CA PRO A 567 11.71 -9.34 4.61
C PRO A 567 12.17 -10.08 3.34
N THR A 568 12.94 -9.44 2.45
CA THR A 568 13.60 -10.14 1.33
C THR A 568 14.56 -11.21 1.84
N TYR A 569 15.44 -10.85 2.78
CA TYR A 569 16.37 -11.80 3.39
C TYR A 569 15.64 -12.86 4.23
N GLN A 570 14.69 -12.47 5.08
CA GLN A 570 13.91 -13.40 5.92
C GLN A 570 13.15 -14.44 5.07
N SER A 571 12.50 -14.01 3.98
CA SER A 571 11.78 -14.93 3.08
C SER A 571 12.74 -15.88 2.34
N ALA A 572 13.91 -15.41 1.93
CA ALA A 572 14.95 -16.26 1.36
C ALA A 572 15.53 -17.25 2.38
N TRP A 573 15.75 -16.80 3.62
CA TRP A 573 16.22 -17.64 4.72
C TRP A 573 15.23 -18.76 5.04
N LEU A 574 13.93 -18.44 5.15
CA LEU A 574 12.87 -19.45 5.32
C LEU A 574 12.86 -20.47 4.18
N LYS A 575 13.03 -20.02 2.93
CA LYS A 575 13.09 -20.93 1.77
C LYS A 575 14.34 -21.81 1.77
N ALA A 576 15.46 -21.31 2.30
CA ALA A 576 16.71 -22.06 2.41
C ALA A 576 16.64 -23.12 3.50
N HIS A 577 16.11 -22.78 4.68
CA HIS A 577 16.19 -23.62 5.89
C HIS A 577 14.90 -24.39 6.21
N HIS A 578 13.73 -23.82 5.90
CA HIS A 578 12.42 -24.42 6.17
C HIS A 578 11.52 -24.42 4.91
N PRO A 579 11.96 -25.01 3.78
CA PRO A 579 11.28 -24.87 2.49
C PRO A 579 9.82 -25.33 2.52
N ALA A 580 9.51 -26.45 3.19
CA ALA A 580 8.14 -26.96 3.28
C ALA A 580 7.19 -25.95 3.96
N ALA A 581 7.64 -25.34 5.06
CA ALA A 581 6.86 -24.35 5.80
C ALA A 581 6.73 -23.05 5.01
N PHE A 582 7.80 -22.62 4.34
CA PHE A 582 7.79 -21.48 3.43
C PHE A 582 6.73 -21.63 2.35
N TYR A 583 6.68 -22.76 1.62
CA TYR A 583 5.65 -22.99 0.61
C TYR A 583 4.24 -23.13 1.20
N ALA A 584 4.08 -23.67 2.41
CA ALA A 584 2.79 -23.68 3.10
C ALA A 584 2.28 -22.25 3.34
N GLY A 585 3.16 -21.35 3.78
CA GLY A 585 2.84 -19.93 3.94
C GLY A 585 2.48 -19.24 2.62
N LEU A 586 3.30 -19.45 1.57
CA LEU A 586 3.04 -18.87 0.24
C LEU A 586 1.71 -19.31 -0.36
N LEU A 587 1.36 -20.61 -0.26
CA LEU A 587 0.12 -21.12 -0.84
C LEU A 587 -1.13 -20.71 -0.05
N THR A 588 -0.98 -20.44 1.25
CA THR A 588 -2.06 -19.98 2.12
C THR A 588 -2.36 -18.50 1.91
N HIS A 589 -1.33 -17.65 1.82
CA HIS A 589 -1.50 -16.19 1.77
C HIS A 589 -1.28 -15.56 0.38
N ASP A 590 -0.80 -16.34 -0.59
CA ASP A 590 -0.61 -15.95 -2.00
C ASP A 590 0.03 -14.56 -2.18
N PRO A 591 1.23 -14.30 -1.64
CA PRO A 591 1.81 -12.95 -1.64
C PRO A 591 2.43 -12.53 -2.97
N GLY A 592 2.75 -13.49 -3.84
CA GLY A 592 3.55 -13.28 -5.04
C GLY A 592 2.74 -13.17 -6.32
N MET A 593 3.44 -13.18 -7.46
CA MET A 593 2.83 -13.03 -8.79
C MET A 593 2.56 -14.36 -9.50
N TYR A 594 3.13 -15.46 -9.00
CA TYR A 594 3.09 -16.74 -9.68
C TYR A 594 1.91 -17.60 -9.23
N PRO A 595 1.26 -18.31 -10.16
CA PRO A 595 0.15 -19.19 -9.81
C PRO A 595 0.63 -20.35 -8.93
N LYS A 596 -0.22 -20.81 -8.00
CA LYS A 596 0.03 -21.93 -7.07
C LYS A 596 0.66 -23.16 -7.73
N ARG A 597 0.26 -23.50 -8.97
CA ARG A 597 0.83 -24.63 -9.73
C ARG A 597 2.34 -24.54 -9.92
N LEU A 598 2.86 -23.32 -10.14
CA LEU A 598 4.29 -23.09 -10.36
C LEU A 598 5.05 -23.13 -9.03
N LEU A 599 4.47 -22.58 -7.96
CA LEU A 599 5.00 -22.70 -6.60
C LEU A 599 5.14 -24.17 -6.18
N LEU A 600 4.14 -25.01 -6.48
CA LEU A 600 4.20 -26.45 -6.23
C LEU A 600 5.28 -27.17 -7.07
N ALA A 601 5.50 -26.74 -8.32
CA ALA A 601 6.57 -27.29 -9.15
C ALA A 601 7.96 -26.93 -8.60
N ASP A 602 8.13 -25.68 -8.15
CA ASP A 602 9.35 -25.19 -7.49
C ASP A 602 9.62 -25.95 -6.18
N ALA A 603 8.58 -26.16 -5.37
CA ALA A 603 8.67 -26.96 -4.13
C ALA A 603 9.16 -28.40 -4.40
N ARG A 604 8.61 -29.07 -5.43
CA ARG A 604 9.05 -30.41 -5.84
C ARG A 604 10.51 -30.42 -6.29
N ARG A 605 10.93 -29.41 -7.06
CA ARG A 605 12.33 -29.26 -7.49
C ARG A 605 13.28 -29.10 -6.30
N ARG A 606 12.83 -28.45 -5.22
CA ARG A 606 13.57 -28.34 -3.95
C ARG A 606 13.42 -29.54 -3.02
N GLY A 607 12.82 -30.64 -3.49
CA GLY A 607 12.72 -31.88 -2.75
C GLY A 607 11.61 -31.93 -1.70
N VAL A 608 10.69 -30.96 -1.68
CA VAL A 608 9.53 -30.93 -0.78
C VAL A 608 8.44 -31.87 -1.34
N PRO A 609 8.07 -32.96 -0.62
CA PRO A 609 6.94 -33.80 -1.02
C PRO A 609 5.63 -33.02 -0.98
N ILE A 610 4.81 -33.17 -2.03
CA ILE A 610 3.47 -32.57 -2.06
C ILE A 610 2.47 -33.68 -1.72
N LEU A 611 1.85 -33.57 -0.55
CA LEU A 611 0.87 -34.51 -0.05
C LEU A 611 -0.54 -34.08 -0.49
N PRO A 612 -1.35 -34.99 -1.06
CA PRO A 612 -2.65 -34.65 -1.60
C PRO A 612 -3.62 -34.17 -0.51
N LEU A 613 -4.74 -33.60 -0.94
CA LEU A 613 -5.87 -33.36 -0.04
C LEU A 613 -6.35 -34.67 0.59
N ASP A 614 -6.73 -34.63 1.87
CA ASP A 614 -7.27 -35.77 2.63
C ASP A 614 -8.16 -35.20 3.73
N VAL A 615 -9.44 -35.59 3.79
CA VAL A 615 -10.36 -35.00 4.79
C VAL A 615 -10.03 -35.33 6.24
N ASN A 616 -9.18 -36.33 6.49
CA ASN A 616 -8.71 -36.71 7.82
C ASN A 616 -7.33 -36.12 8.18
N ARG A 617 -6.66 -35.47 7.23
CA ARG A 617 -5.30 -34.93 7.43
C ARG A 617 -5.16 -33.49 6.97
N SER A 618 -5.90 -33.01 5.99
CA SER A 618 -5.80 -31.62 5.54
C SER A 618 -6.46 -30.69 6.56
N ALA A 619 -5.79 -29.58 6.88
CA ALA A 619 -6.40 -28.50 7.66
C ALA A 619 -7.09 -27.49 6.73
N VAL A 620 -7.68 -26.44 7.32
CA VAL A 620 -8.24 -25.32 6.55
C VAL A 620 -7.17 -24.67 5.68
N ALA A 621 -5.98 -24.41 6.24
CA ALA A 621 -4.81 -23.86 5.57
C ALA A 621 -3.76 -24.95 5.24
N HIS A 622 -2.75 -24.60 4.44
CA HIS A 622 -1.67 -25.51 4.08
C HIS A 622 -0.80 -25.79 5.30
N ARG A 623 -0.38 -27.04 5.49
CA ARG A 623 0.42 -27.42 6.66
C ARG A 623 1.59 -28.31 6.28
N ILE A 624 2.59 -28.39 7.16
CA ILE A 624 3.69 -29.34 7.01
C ILE A 624 3.44 -30.65 7.78
N GLU A 625 3.92 -31.75 7.23
CA GLU A 625 3.79 -33.10 7.78
C GLU A 625 5.08 -33.88 7.55
N LEU A 626 5.53 -34.63 8.55
CA LEU A 626 6.73 -35.45 8.42
C LEU A 626 6.43 -36.64 7.51
N VAL A 627 7.21 -36.78 6.44
CA VAL A 627 7.11 -37.89 5.48
C VAL A 627 8.30 -38.79 5.69
N SER A 628 8.02 -40.04 6.06
CA SER A 628 9.06 -41.05 6.22
C SER A 628 9.78 -41.30 4.90
N GLY A 629 11.11 -41.38 4.96
CA GLY A 629 11.91 -41.79 3.81
C GLY A 629 11.60 -43.23 3.38
N SER A 630 11.70 -43.52 2.08
CA SER A 630 11.82 -44.91 1.61
C SER A 630 13.14 -45.52 2.13
N GLU A 631 13.26 -46.84 2.20
CA GLU A 631 14.45 -47.54 2.72
C GLU A 631 15.77 -46.85 2.32
N GLY A 632 16.45 -46.24 3.30
CA GLY A 632 17.73 -45.55 3.15
C GLY A 632 17.69 -44.03 2.93
N ALA A 633 16.52 -43.42 2.73
CA ALA A 633 16.36 -41.95 2.64
C ALA A 633 15.99 -41.34 4.01
N PRO A 634 16.47 -40.13 4.34
CA PRO A 634 16.06 -39.45 5.56
C PRO A 634 14.60 -38.99 5.49
N ASP A 635 13.98 -38.86 6.67
CA ASP A 635 12.68 -38.21 6.81
C ASP A 635 12.75 -36.77 6.35
N ARG A 636 11.64 -36.28 5.78
CA ARG A 636 11.56 -34.94 5.21
C ARG A 636 10.21 -34.32 5.44
N TRP A 637 10.18 -33.00 5.60
CA TRP A 637 8.94 -32.26 5.70
C TRP A 637 8.25 -32.17 4.34
N GLY A 638 7.04 -32.71 4.26
CA GLY A 638 6.12 -32.57 3.15
C GLY A 638 5.10 -31.47 3.39
N LEU A 639 4.55 -30.96 2.29
CA LEU A 639 3.50 -29.96 2.25
C LEU A 639 2.15 -30.64 2.00
N ARG A 640 1.22 -30.54 2.94
CA ARG A 640 -0.16 -31.01 2.83
C ARG A 640 -1.05 -29.91 2.24
N LEU A 641 -1.75 -30.22 1.16
CA LEU A 641 -2.71 -29.32 0.54
C LEU A 641 -3.90 -29.01 1.46
N ALA A 642 -4.36 -27.77 1.39
CA ALA A 642 -5.39 -27.19 2.24
C ALA A 642 -6.81 -27.48 1.76
N LEU A 643 -7.76 -27.62 2.70
CA LEU A 643 -9.19 -27.73 2.39
C LEU A 643 -9.70 -26.47 1.67
N SER A 644 -9.19 -25.28 2.02
CA SER A 644 -9.58 -24.00 1.40
C SER A 644 -9.36 -23.92 -0.11
N ASP A 645 -8.49 -24.77 -0.66
CA ASP A 645 -8.17 -24.77 -2.09
C ASP A 645 -9.21 -25.54 -2.93
N VAL A 646 -10.17 -26.21 -2.28
CA VAL A 646 -11.27 -26.89 -2.97
C VAL A 646 -12.22 -25.84 -3.54
N HIS A 647 -12.31 -25.76 -4.86
CA HIS A 647 -13.13 -24.75 -5.52
C HIS A 647 -14.57 -24.73 -4.99
N GLY A 648 -15.04 -23.55 -4.58
CA GLY A 648 -16.39 -23.31 -4.07
C GLY A 648 -16.66 -23.79 -2.64
N ILE A 649 -15.64 -24.23 -1.90
CA ILE A 649 -15.76 -24.46 -0.45
C ILE A 649 -15.84 -23.11 0.28
N SER A 650 -16.75 -22.99 1.24
CA SER A 650 -16.76 -21.84 2.15
C SER A 650 -15.78 -22.04 3.31
N GLU A 651 -15.31 -20.94 3.93
CA GLU A 651 -14.50 -21.01 5.15
C GLU A 651 -15.19 -21.81 6.25
N ALA A 652 -16.51 -21.62 6.41
CA ALA A 652 -17.31 -22.35 7.37
C ALA A 652 -17.40 -23.87 7.07
N GLU A 653 -17.49 -24.27 5.80
CA GLU A 653 -17.42 -25.70 5.43
C GLU A 653 -16.03 -26.28 5.69
N ALA A 654 -14.96 -25.58 5.31
CA ALA A 654 -13.60 -26.03 5.55
C ALA A 654 -13.31 -26.21 7.04
N ALA A 655 -13.73 -25.25 7.88
CA ALA A 655 -13.59 -25.31 9.33
C ALA A 655 -14.35 -26.52 9.92
N ARG A 656 -15.63 -26.72 9.57
CA ARG A 656 -16.40 -27.88 10.02
C ARG A 656 -15.77 -29.21 9.61
N ILE A 657 -15.21 -29.29 8.41
CA ILE A 657 -14.50 -30.49 7.94
C ILE A 657 -13.23 -30.72 8.75
N ALA A 658 -12.46 -29.68 9.06
CA ALA A 658 -11.24 -29.80 9.86
C ALA A 658 -11.56 -30.19 11.32
N ASP A 659 -12.53 -29.53 11.94
CA ASP A 659 -12.91 -29.75 13.35
C ASP A 659 -13.54 -31.13 13.60
N GLY A 660 -14.17 -31.70 12.56
CA GLY A 660 -14.78 -33.02 12.64
C GLY A 660 -13.81 -34.19 12.47
N GLN A 661 -12.52 -33.94 12.28
CA GLN A 661 -11.53 -35.01 12.10
C GLN A 661 -11.31 -35.82 13.39
N PRO A 662 -10.96 -37.13 13.30
CA PRO A 662 -11.02 -37.96 12.10
C PRO A 662 -12.45 -38.49 11.84
N TYR A 663 -12.70 -38.82 10.58
CA TYR A 663 -13.88 -39.51 10.08
C TYR A 663 -13.56 -40.98 9.80
N THR A 664 -14.50 -41.86 10.14
CA THR A 664 -14.32 -43.32 9.98
C THR A 664 -14.95 -43.88 8.71
N SER A 665 -15.88 -43.15 8.08
CA SER A 665 -16.58 -43.57 6.85
C SER A 665 -17.16 -42.38 6.10
N LEU A 666 -17.64 -42.61 4.87
CA LEU A 666 -18.32 -41.58 4.08
C LEU A 666 -19.60 -41.07 4.75
N VAL A 667 -20.34 -41.96 5.42
CA VAL A 667 -21.57 -41.59 6.16
C VAL A 667 -21.23 -40.71 7.36
N ASP A 668 -20.20 -41.09 8.13
CA ASP A 668 -19.72 -40.31 9.27
C ASP A 668 -19.25 -38.91 8.84
N PHE A 669 -18.52 -38.82 7.72
CA PHE A 669 -18.14 -37.56 7.09
C PHE A 669 -19.36 -36.71 6.69
N TRP A 670 -20.35 -37.32 6.03
CA TRP A 670 -21.55 -36.62 5.58
C TRP A 670 -22.37 -36.05 6.75
N GLU A 671 -22.57 -36.84 7.81
CA GLU A 671 -23.40 -36.46 8.96
C GLU A 671 -22.74 -35.40 9.85
N ARG A 672 -21.44 -35.52 10.11
CA ARG A 672 -20.69 -34.63 11.01
C ARG A 672 -20.21 -33.36 10.29
N ALA A 673 -19.63 -33.50 9.09
CA ALA A 673 -19.07 -32.35 8.37
C ALA A 673 -20.14 -31.55 7.60
N ARG A 674 -21.21 -32.23 7.17
CA ARG A 674 -22.33 -31.66 6.39
C ARG A 674 -21.85 -30.79 5.22
N PRO A 675 -21.02 -31.33 4.31
CA PRO A 675 -20.56 -30.59 3.15
C PRO A 675 -21.74 -30.34 2.20
N SER A 676 -21.72 -29.23 1.47
CA SER A 676 -22.60 -29.09 0.32
C SER A 676 -22.26 -30.17 -0.73
N LYS A 677 -23.28 -30.63 -1.46
CA LYS A 677 -23.10 -31.66 -2.50
C LYS A 677 -22.01 -31.29 -3.54
N PRO A 678 -21.93 -30.04 -4.06
CA PRO A 678 -20.86 -29.67 -4.98
C PRO A 678 -19.45 -29.78 -4.36
N VAL A 679 -19.29 -29.40 -3.09
CA VAL A 679 -18.01 -29.52 -2.37
C VAL A 679 -17.64 -30.98 -2.15
N ALA A 680 -18.57 -31.81 -1.70
CA ALA A 680 -18.33 -33.23 -1.50
C ALA A 680 -17.91 -33.94 -2.80
N GLN A 681 -18.57 -33.63 -3.92
CA GLN A 681 -18.22 -34.15 -5.23
C GLN A 681 -16.81 -33.74 -5.66
N ARG A 682 -16.40 -32.48 -5.42
CA ARG A 682 -15.05 -32.00 -5.72
C ARG A 682 -14.00 -32.65 -4.81
N LEU A 683 -14.29 -32.82 -3.52
CA LEU A 683 -13.44 -33.57 -2.58
C LEU A 683 -13.20 -35.00 -3.05
N ALA A 684 -14.25 -35.69 -3.52
CA ALA A 684 -14.12 -37.02 -4.13
C ALA A 684 -13.26 -37.00 -5.40
N GLN A 685 -13.47 -36.02 -6.29
CA GLN A 685 -12.71 -35.88 -7.55
C GLN A 685 -11.20 -35.74 -7.33
N VAL A 686 -10.81 -34.92 -6.35
CA VAL A 686 -9.40 -34.64 -6.04
C VAL A 686 -8.75 -35.72 -5.17
N GLY A 687 -9.52 -36.72 -4.73
CA GLY A 687 -9.03 -37.86 -3.93
C GLY A 687 -9.01 -37.61 -2.42
N ALA A 688 -9.65 -36.55 -1.93
CA ALA A 688 -9.67 -36.22 -0.50
C ALA A 688 -10.43 -37.27 0.35
N LEU A 689 -11.28 -38.08 -0.30
CA LEU A 689 -12.11 -39.12 0.31
C LEU A 689 -11.59 -40.54 0.00
N ASP A 690 -10.37 -40.67 -0.56
CA ASP A 690 -9.79 -41.97 -0.98
C ASP A 690 -9.66 -42.96 0.21
N ALA A 691 -9.72 -42.49 1.47
CA ALA A 691 -9.74 -43.32 2.67
C ALA A 691 -11.06 -44.11 2.88
N PHE A 692 -12.16 -43.74 2.22
CA PHE A 692 -13.50 -44.31 2.47
C PHE A 692 -14.04 -45.20 1.35
N GLY A 693 -13.36 -45.29 0.19
CA GLY A 693 -13.89 -46.00 -0.97
C GLY A 693 -12.81 -46.69 -1.79
N ALA A 694 -13.23 -47.68 -2.59
CA ALA A 694 -12.32 -48.44 -3.44
C ALA A 694 -11.84 -47.65 -4.67
N ASN A 695 -12.67 -46.73 -5.20
CA ASN A 695 -12.30 -45.80 -6.26
C ASN A 695 -13.19 -44.53 -6.25
N ARG A 696 -12.72 -43.46 -6.91
CA ARG A 696 -13.36 -42.14 -6.94
C ARG A 696 -14.73 -42.11 -7.63
N ARG A 697 -14.95 -43.01 -8.61
CA ARG A 697 -16.22 -43.09 -9.34
C ARG A 697 -17.32 -43.62 -8.42
N ASP A 698 -17.02 -44.65 -7.63
CA ASP A 698 -17.96 -45.20 -6.67
C ASP A 698 -18.31 -44.17 -5.59
N LEU A 699 -17.31 -43.44 -5.08
CA LEU A 699 -17.54 -42.35 -4.11
C LEU A 699 -18.48 -41.27 -4.68
N GLN A 700 -18.35 -40.89 -5.95
CA GLN A 700 -19.26 -39.92 -6.58
C GLN A 700 -20.70 -40.44 -6.75
N LEU A 701 -20.88 -41.74 -6.99
CA LEU A 701 -22.21 -42.34 -7.12
C LEU A 701 -22.95 -42.41 -5.78
N HIS A 702 -22.22 -42.48 -4.67
CA HIS A 702 -22.80 -42.49 -3.32
C HIS A 702 -23.09 -41.09 -2.75
N LEU A 703 -22.60 -40.02 -3.41
CA LEU A 703 -22.79 -38.59 -3.04
C LEU A 703 -23.91 -37.91 -3.84
#